data_AF-A0A0D0CY09-F1
#
_entry.id   AF-A0A0D0CY09-F1
#
_cell.length_a   1.000
_cell.length_b   1.000
_cell.length_c   1.000
_cell.angle_alpha   90.00
_cell.angle_beta   90.00
_cell.angle_gamma   90.00
#
_symmetry.space_group_name_H-M   'P 1'
#
loop_
_entity.id
_entity.type
_entity.pdbx_description
1 polymer ?
#
loop_
_entity_poly.entity_id
_entity_poly.type
_entity_poly.pdbx_seq_one_letter_code
_entity_poly.pdbx_strand_id
1 'polypeptide(L)'
;MSLRRRLKSTLKIQESPVESDSDTSGTNSPAPETSDPVKFDLWNTKQSLLKEVHELKRKRSRSVFATRRFLFPLGVFFGILLAFAFVQPSDIQDMHAQIMLFMDQYDIIPQWPDFDFSRVESEWNRLRSNIPEVWKFNRDGREFQVGEAMKARGLDAEYPVVLIPGVISTGLESWSTTPEYRPFFREKLWGGLNMFSQVTFNRDKWIAAMMLDPVTGLDPPDAKIRAAEGIDAASSFIQGYWIWSKIVENLAVVNYDTNNLHLAPYDWRLSYWNLEERDGYFSKLKSTIESFKRRQGKKTVVAAHSMGATCFPSSLKWVESPEHGGGGPDWVENHIEAYISIAGTHLFVAKAMAAFLSGEMKDTVQMNPAGSYVLERFFSRAERRKLFLSWAGSASMWIKGGNAIWGNSSFAPDDPLDEVEFEKLDIDPSAKNQWSRHTHGELISFRQLPASVPVQEGDKKSWTDHLREDDKGVNNMTSEMAGQWILEHTPSSFQKMLATNYSFGIERDEEVLKRNDFDHTKWTNPLEVRLPNAPSMKMFCVYGHGKETERSYWYTRGEYEYDESAADGLTPHCNDPDPSSNQTGPCAGITPRTPLDIPLMRKSWIDAEYTDENAVPKVRNGVKMGEGDGTVSLISLGAMCVEGWKRKRWNPSRINVTVVELPHRPVPSMPRGGANTSDHVDVLGSTAVNEIILKVATGVGHEVQESFVSDIRSYSRRIGWDN
;
A
#
# COMPACT_ATOMS: atom_id res chain seq x y z
N MET A 1 -20.94 27.30 -26.07
CA MET A 1 -22.27 27.06 -26.69
C MET A 1 -22.24 27.19 -28.23
N SER A 2 -21.16 26.76 -28.91
CA SER A 2 -21.00 26.88 -30.39
C SER A 2 -20.69 25.55 -31.11
N LEU A 3 -20.18 24.51 -30.42
CA LEU A 3 -19.87 23.22 -31.09
C LEU A 3 -21.07 22.27 -31.27
N ARG A 4 -22.18 22.48 -30.55
CA ARG A 4 -23.38 21.62 -30.67
C ARG A 4 -24.18 21.83 -31.97
N ARG A 5 -23.88 22.88 -32.75
CA ARG A 5 -24.57 23.21 -34.01
C ARG A 5 -23.96 22.55 -35.25
N ARG A 6 -22.76 21.94 -35.16
CA ARG A 6 -22.08 21.33 -36.33
C ARG A 6 -22.22 19.81 -36.47
N LEU A 7 -22.80 19.11 -35.49
CA LEU A 7 -22.92 17.65 -35.50
C LEU A 7 -24.32 17.13 -35.86
N LYS A 8 -25.28 18.00 -36.18
CA LYS A 8 -26.65 17.60 -36.56
C LYS A 8 -26.92 17.59 -38.07
N SER A 9 -25.93 17.88 -38.93
CA SER A 9 -26.17 18.00 -40.38
C SER A 9 -25.85 16.77 -41.22
N THR A 10 -25.41 15.63 -40.66
CA THR A 10 -24.84 14.55 -41.50
C THR A 10 -25.48 13.17 -41.40
N LEU A 11 -26.58 12.97 -40.67
CA LEU A 11 -27.30 11.68 -40.71
C LEU A 11 -28.82 11.91 -40.76
N LYS A 12 -29.32 12.11 -41.99
CA LYS A 12 -30.71 11.88 -42.37
C LYS A 12 -30.86 10.38 -42.68
N ILE A 13 -31.48 9.59 -41.79
CA ILE A 13 -32.20 8.37 -42.17
C ILE A 13 -33.50 8.30 -41.35
N GLN A 14 -34.55 8.77 -42.02
CA GLN A 14 -35.96 8.34 -42.04
C GLN A 14 -36.47 7.37 -40.94
N GLU A 15 -37.15 7.94 -39.93
CA GLU A 15 -38.28 7.28 -39.26
C GLU A 15 -39.48 8.25 -39.26
N SER A 16 -40.62 7.74 -39.72
CA SER A 16 -41.92 8.44 -39.79
C SER A 16 -42.46 8.76 -38.39
N PRO A 17 -43.22 9.87 -38.23
CA PRO A 17 -43.56 10.39 -36.92
C PRO A 17 -44.76 9.67 -36.31
N VAL A 18 -44.62 9.20 -35.07
CA VAL A 18 -45.76 9.02 -34.17
C VAL A 18 -45.98 10.36 -33.48
N GLU A 19 -47.08 11.02 -33.83
CA GLU A 19 -47.53 12.28 -33.22
C GLU A 19 -47.64 12.13 -31.70
N SER A 20 -46.90 12.98 -31.01
CA SER A 20 -47.06 13.27 -29.59
C SER A 20 -48.01 14.46 -29.44
N ASP A 21 -49.27 14.21 -29.17
CA ASP A 21 -50.16 15.26 -28.67
C ASP A 21 -49.96 15.42 -27.16
N SER A 22 -49.36 16.55 -26.80
CA SER A 22 -49.38 17.12 -25.46
C SER A 22 -50.67 17.92 -25.25
N ASP A 23 -51.21 17.79 -24.04
CA ASP A 23 -52.13 18.72 -23.38
C ASP A 23 -53.52 18.90 -23.99
N THR A 24 -54.49 18.15 -23.45
CA THR A 24 -55.81 18.71 -23.14
C THR A 24 -56.30 18.28 -21.75
N SER A 25 -56.71 19.30 -21.02
CA SER A 25 -57.51 19.32 -19.81
C SER A 25 -58.66 18.30 -19.80
N GLY A 26 -58.85 17.67 -18.64
CA GLY A 26 -60.10 17.11 -18.10
C GLY A 26 -61.15 16.59 -19.09
N THR A 27 -61.29 15.27 -19.19
CA THR A 27 -62.56 14.64 -19.57
C THR A 27 -62.71 13.29 -18.86
N ASN A 28 -63.73 13.19 -18.00
CA ASN A 28 -64.34 11.90 -17.67
C ASN A 28 -64.81 11.29 -19.00
N SER A 29 -64.24 10.16 -19.42
CA SER A 29 -64.80 9.41 -20.54
C SER A 29 -66.21 8.94 -20.14
N PRO A 30 -67.26 9.21 -20.93
CA PRO A 30 -68.60 8.74 -20.61
C PRO A 30 -68.64 7.21 -20.64
N ALA A 31 -69.47 6.63 -19.77
CA ALA A 31 -69.71 5.19 -19.73
C ALA A 31 -70.24 4.71 -21.10
N PRO A 32 -69.86 3.52 -21.59
CA PRO A 32 -70.37 3.01 -22.84
C PRO A 32 -71.89 2.73 -22.72
N GLU A 33 -72.70 3.36 -23.58
CA GLU A 33 -74.11 3.02 -23.77
C GLU A 33 -74.21 1.69 -24.54
N THR A 34 -73.91 0.57 -23.87
CA THR A 34 -74.09 -0.77 -24.43
C THR A 34 -74.61 -1.71 -23.35
N SER A 35 -75.68 -2.46 -23.61
CA SER A 35 -76.27 -3.46 -22.71
C SER A 35 -75.45 -4.76 -22.59
N ASP A 36 -74.15 -4.70 -22.91
CA ASP A 36 -73.25 -5.86 -22.95
C ASP A 36 -72.44 -5.92 -21.64
N PRO A 37 -72.77 -6.84 -20.71
CA PRO A 37 -72.25 -6.82 -19.34
C PRO A 37 -70.73 -7.01 -19.27
N VAL A 38 -70.13 -7.68 -20.26
CA VAL A 38 -68.67 -7.94 -20.30
C VAL A 38 -67.89 -6.66 -20.57
N LYS A 39 -68.40 -5.77 -21.43
CA LYS A 39 -67.71 -4.49 -21.75
C LYS A 39 -67.78 -3.50 -20.59
N PHE A 40 -68.86 -3.52 -19.84
CA PHE A 40 -69.01 -2.67 -18.65
C PHE A 40 -68.04 -3.08 -17.54
N ASP A 41 -67.86 -4.37 -17.31
CA ASP A 41 -66.92 -4.89 -16.31
C ASP A 41 -65.46 -4.61 -16.68
N LEU A 42 -65.12 -4.72 -17.97
CA LEU A 42 -63.80 -4.37 -18.47
C LEU A 42 -63.50 -2.87 -18.30
N TRP A 43 -64.51 -2.02 -18.50
CA TRP A 43 -64.39 -0.57 -18.31
C TRP A 43 -64.16 -0.22 -16.83
N ASN A 44 -64.91 -0.84 -15.91
CA ASN A 44 -64.72 -0.67 -14.46
C ASN A 44 -63.33 -1.15 -14.02
N THR A 45 -62.87 -2.29 -14.52
CA THR A 45 -61.55 -2.85 -14.20
C THR A 45 -60.43 -1.93 -14.71
N LYS A 46 -60.57 -1.38 -15.91
CA LYS A 46 -59.62 -0.40 -16.45
C LYS A 46 -59.57 0.87 -15.60
N GLN A 47 -60.71 1.38 -15.14
CA GLN A 47 -60.76 2.56 -14.27
C GLN A 47 -60.17 2.29 -12.87
N SER A 48 -60.38 1.09 -12.34
CA SER A 48 -59.77 0.61 -11.09
C SER A 48 -58.24 0.58 -11.18
N LEU A 49 -57.71 -0.07 -12.22
CA LEU A 49 -56.26 -0.19 -12.45
C LEU A 49 -55.61 1.18 -12.70
N LEU A 50 -56.29 2.09 -13.41
CA LEU A 50 -55.79 3.44 -13.62
C LEU A 50 -55.69 4.22 -12.30
N LYS A 51 -56.68 4.08 -11.39
CA LYS A 51 -56.61 4.69 -10.05
C LYS A 51 -55.48 4.11 -9.21
N GLU A 52 -55.29 2.80 -9.23
CA GLU A 52 -54.23 2.11 -8.47
C GLU A 52 -52.83 2.51 -8.98
N VAL A 53 -52.63 2.61 -10.29
CA VAL A 53 -51.40 3.11 -10.89
C VAL A 53 -51.14 4.57 -10.51
N HIS A 54 -52.19 5.39 -10.43
CA HIS A 54 -52.07 6.79 -10.02
C HIS A 54 -51.71 6.94 -8.53
N GLU A 55 -52.26 6.09 -7.66
CA GLU A 55 -51.89 6.04 -6.25
C GLU A 55 -50.45 5.54 -6.03
N LEU A 56 -50.03 4.52 -6.76
CA LEU A 56 -48.65 4.01 -6.72
C LEU A 56 -47.64 5.03 -7.23
N LYS A 57 -47.98 5.80 -8.28
CA LYS A 57 -47.18 6.96 -8.73
C LYS A 57 -47.11 8.06 -7.67
N ARG A 58 -48.19 8.32 -6.94
CA ARG A 58 -48.22 9.31 -5.84
C ARG A 58 -47.39 8.89 -4.64
N LYS A 59 -47.41 7.59 -4.27
CA LYS A 59 -46.53 7.00 -3.23
C LYS A 59 -45.05 6.97 -3.62
N ARG A 60 -44.73 6.99 -4.92
CA ARG A 60 -43.35 7.06 -5.45
C ARG A 60 -42.83 8.49 -5.66
N SER A 61 -43.51 9.52 -5.13
CA SER A 61 -42.92 10.85 -4.99
C SER A 61 -41.84 10.80 -3.90
N ARG A 62 -40.60 10.52 -4.31
CA ARG A 62 -39.43 10.46 -3.43
C ARG A 62 -39.22 11.82 -2.75
N SER A 63 -38.94 11.79 -1.44
CA SER A 63 -38.50 12.95 -0.65
C SER A 63 -37.42 13.73 -1.42
N VAL A 64 -37.60 15.04 -1.54
CA VAL A 64 -36.68 15.95 -2.26
C VAL A 64 -35.25 15.84 -1.73
N PHE A 65 -35.08 15.49 -0.44
CA PHE A 65 -33.81 15.25 0.22
C PHE A 65 -33.02 14.02 -0.25
N ALA A 66 -33.65 13.08 -0.96
CA ALA A 66 -33.01 11.84 -1.42
C ALA A 66 -32.68 11.84 -2.92
N THR A 67 -32.82 12.97 -3.62
CA THR A 67 -32.45 13.07 -5.03
C THR A 67 -31.02 13.57 -5.20
N ARG A 68 -30.29 12.97 -6.17
CA ARG A 68 -28.91 13.34 -6.57
C ARG A 68 -28.68 14.84 -6.75
N ARG A 69 -29.73 15.61 -7.05
CA ARG A 69 -29.68 17.07 -7.23
C ARG A 69 -29.55 17.87 -5.93
N PHE A 70 -29.90 17.29 -4.77
CA PHE A 70 -29.75 17.93 -3.46
C PHE A 70 -28.50 17.41 -2.73
N LEU A 71 -28.26 16.10 -2.78
CA LEU A 71 -27.09 15.46 -2.13
C LEU A 71 -25.76 15.83 -2.79
N PHE A 72 -25.73 16.05 -4.11
CA PHE A 72 -24.50 16.45 -4.81
C PHE A 72 -24.01 17.86 -4.42
N PRO A 73 -24.82 18.94 -4.50
CA PRO A 73 -24.37 20.25 -4.05
C PRO A 73 -24.13 20.29 -2.53
N LEU A 74 -24.87 19.53 -1.72
CA LEU A 74 -24.60 19.42 -0.28
C LEU A 74 -23.29 18.69 0.00
N GLY A 75 -22.97 17.64 -0.76
CA GLY A 75 -21.70 16.92 -0.70
C GLY A 75 -20.52 17.72 -1.26
N VAL A 76 -20.74 18.55 -2.29
CA VAL A 76 -19.76 19.53 -2.78
C VAL A 76 -19.56 20.62 -1.73
N PHE A 77 -20.61 21.14 -1.10
CA PHE A 77 -20.51 22.12 -0.03
C PHE A 77 -19.77 21.57 1.19
N PHE A 78 -20.11 20.34 1.61
CA PHE A 78 -19.39 19.64 2.68
C PHE A 78 -17.96 19.33 2.29
N GLY A 79 -17.71 18.88 1.06
CA GLY A 79 -16.37 18.61 0.54
C GLY A 79 -15.51 19.87 0.43
N ILE A 80 -16.11 21.00 0.07
CA ILE A 80 -15.49 22.32 0.07
C ILE A 80 -15.21 22.77 1.51
N LEU A 81 -16.15 22.60 2.44
CA LEU A 81 -15.94 22.87 3.88
C LEU A 81 -14.83 21.98 4.48
N LEU A 82 -14.78 20.71 4.07
CA LEU A 82 -13.75 19.77 4.47
C LEU A 82 -12.40 20.17 3.88
N ALA A 83 -12.34 20.49 2.59
CA ALA A 83 -11.15 21.02 1.93
C ALA A 83 -10.67 22.32 2.58
N PHE A 84 -11.60 23.20 2.96
CA PHE A 84 -11.32 24.38 3.77
C PHE A 84 -10.75 23.99 5.15
N ALA A 85 -11.18 22.92 5.81
CA ALA A 85 -10.52 22.48 7.05
C ALA A 85 -9.04 22.07 6.88
N PHE A 86 -8.59 21.73 5.65
CA PHE A 86 -7.22 21.26 5.37
C PHE A 86 -6.24 22.37 4.95
N VAL A 87 -6.70 23.52 4.43
CA VAL A 87 -5.82 24.58 3.89
C VAL A 87 -5.08 25.35 5.01
N GLN A 88 -3.79 25.69 4.85
CA GLN A 88 -3.07 26.64 5.71
C GLN A 88 -2.97 28.02 5.02
N PRO A 89 -2.79 29.12 5.78
CA PRO A 89 -2.67 30.47 5.20
C PRO A 89 -1.54 30.61 4.16
N SER A 90 -0.42 29.89 4.35
CA SER A 90 0.67 29.81 3.37
C SER A 90 0.23 29.20 2.03
N ASP A 91 -0.64 28.19 2.07
CA ASP A 91 -1.16 27.53 0.87
C ASP A 91 -2.13 28.44 0.11
N ILE A 92 -2.81 29.38 0.78
CA ILE A 92 -3.67 30.37 0.11
C ILE A 92 -2.82 31.32 -0.74
N GLN A 93 -1.63 31.68 -0.26
CA GLN A 93 -0.69 32.54 -0.98
C GLN A 93 -0.04 31.80 -2.16
N ASP A 94 0.37 30.54 -1.98
CA ASP A 94 0.92 29.71 -3.06
C ASP A 94 -0.14 29.34 -4.11
N MET A 95 -1.37 29.01 -3.68
CA MET A 95 -2.50 28.78 -4.56
C MET A 95 -2.87 30.06 -5.33
N HIS A 96 -2.77 31.25 -4.71
CA HIS A 96 -2.96 32.53 -5.40
C HIS A 96 -1.89 32.75 -6.48
N ALA A 97 -0.61 32.51 -6.17
CA ALA A 97 0.48 32.63 -7.15
C ALA A 97 0.34 31.63 -8.31
N GLN A 98 -0.05 30.38 -8.02
CA GLN A 98 -0.24 29.34 -9.03
C GLN A 98 -1.49 29.56 -9.88
N ILE A 99 -2.60 30.03 -9.31
CA ILE A 99 -3.80 30.41 -10.05
C ILE A 99 -3.47 31.60 -10.97
N MET A 100 -2.73 32.60 -10.49
CA MET A 100 -2.30 33.74 -11.32
C MET A 100 -1.38 33.29 -12.48
N LEU A 101 -0.42 32.41 -12.23
CA LEU A 101 0.44 31.82 -13.27
C LEU A 101 -0.35 30.96 -14.28
N PHE A 102 -1.31 30.16 -13.81
CA PHE A 102 -2.19 29.37 -14.68
C PHE A 102 -3.11 30.26 -15.54
N MET A 103 -3.59 31.37 -14.98
CA MET A 103 -4.46 32.30 -15.69
C MET A 103 -3.69 33.13 -16.73
N ASP A 104 -2.43 33.48 -16.46
CA ASP A 104 -1.53 34.15 -17.39
C ASP A 104 -1.10 33.21 -18.54
N GLN A 105 -0.83 31.93 -18.24
CA GLN A 105 -0.41 30.93 -19.23
C GLN A 105 -1.48 30.58 -20.29
N TYR A 106 -2.76 30.78 -19.98
CA TYR A 106 -3.88 30.44 -20.88
C TYR A 106 -4.63 31.66 -21.46
N ASP A 107 -4.12 32.89 -21.26
CA ASP A 107 -4.70 34.14 -21.80
C ASP A 107 -6.20 34.31 -21.47
N ILE A 108 -6.60 33.92 -20.25
CA ILE A 108 -8.01 33.88 -19.82
C ILE A 108 -8.34 35.08 -18.91
N ILE A 109 -8.18 36.34 -19.34
CA ILE A 109 -8.83 37.47 -18.64
C ILE A 109 -9.30 38.59 -19.60
N PRO A 110 -10.57 39.03 -19.48
CA PRO A 110 -10.84 40.45 -19.27
C PRO A 110 -11.41 40.69 -17.85
N GLN A 111 -10.66 41.50 -17.10
CA GLN A 111 -10.82 42.08 -15.75
C GLN A 111 -11.87 41.47 -14.81
N TRP A 112 -11.42 40.64 -13.87
CA TRP A 112 -12.11 40.44 -12.59
C TRP A 112 -11.62 41.49 -11.57
N PRO A 113 -12.48 42.06 -10.72
CA PRO A 113 -12.06 43.00 -9.69
C PRO A 113 -11.24 42.30 -8.59
N ASP A 114 -10.25 43.01 -8.05
CA ASP A 114 -9.36 42.53 -6.98
C ASP A 114 -10.16 42.03 -5.77
N PHE A 115 -10.15 40.71 -5.56
CA PHE A 115 -10.73 40.09 -4.36
C PHE A 115 -9.73 40.24 -3.20
N ASP A 116 -10.09 41.00 -2.18
CA ASP A 116 -9.27 41.20 -0.98
C ASP A 116 -9.36 39.99 -0.03
N PHE A 117 -8.40 39.06 -0.16
CA PHE A 117 -8.30 37.84 0.65
C PHE A 117 -7.88 38.09 2.11
N SER A 118 -7.47 39.30 2.50
CA SER A 118 -7.07 39.62 3.88
C SER A 118 -8.23 39.53 4.89
N ARG A 119 -9.44 39.84 4.45
CA ARG A 119 -10.67 39.66 5.25
C ARG A 119 -11.07 38.19 5.38
N VAL A 120 -10.81 37.40 4.35
CA VAL A 120 -11.03 35.94 4.38
C VAL A 120 -10.03 35.29 5.34
N GLU A 121 -8.76 35.72 5.32
CA GLU A 121 -7.69 35.23 6.20
C GLU A 121 -7.91 35.57 7.69
N SER A 122 -8.47 36.74 8.01
CA SER A 122 -8.78 37.12 9.39
C SER A 122 -9.99 36.38 9.97
N GLU A 123 -11.07 36.20 9.20
CA GLU A 123 -12.21 35.36 9.58
C GLU A 123 -11.84 33.86 9.61
N TRP A 124 -10.89 33.44 8.77
CA TRP A 124 -10.30 32.10 8.75
C TRP A 124 -9.56 31.74 10.04
N ASN A 125 -8.68 32.63 10.50
CA ASN A 125 -7.93 32.44 11.74
C ASN A 125 -8.87 32.36 12.95
N ARG A 126 -9.98 33.11 12.95
CA ARG A 126 -11.02 33.08 13.99
C ARG A 126 -11.87 31.80 13.95
N LEU A 127 -12.15 31.25 12.77
CA LEU A 127 -12.87 29.98 12.64
C LEU A 127 -11.99 28.80 13.09
N ARG A 128 -10.70 28.80 12.72
CA ARG A 128 -9.72 27.77 13.09
C ARG A 128 -9.44 27.73 14.59
N SER A 129 -9.40 28.89 15.26
CA SER A 129 -9.21 28.95 16.72
C SER A 129 -10.36 28.32 17.51
N ASN A 130 -11.54 28.19 16.89
CA ASN A 130 -12.74 27.62 17.50
C ASN A 130 -12.91 26.11 17.22
N ILE A 131 -12.02 25.48 16.44
CA ILE A 131 -12.01 24.03 16.23
C ILE A 131 -11.34 23.38 17.45
N PRO A 132 -12.01 22.45 18.16
CA PRO A 132 -11.43 21.75 19.31
C PRO A 132 -10.13 21.05 18.92
N GLU A 133 -9.09 21.13 19.77
CA GLU A 133 -7.74 20.66 19.42
C GLU A 133 -7.69 19.18 19.01
N VAL A 134 -8.53 18.33 19.60
CA VAL A 134 -8.66 16.90 19.25
C VAL A 134 -9.07 16.63 17.79
N TRP A 135 -9.62 17.62 17.07
CA TRP A 135 -9.98 17.54 15.65
C TRP A 135 -8.92 18.13 14.72
N LYS A 136 -7.82 18.70 15.24
CA LYS A 136 -6.70 19.14 14.41
C LYS A 136 -5.87 17.91 14.04
N PHE A 137 -6.08 17.35 12.85
CA PHE A 137 -5.41 16.12 12.37
C PHE A 137 -3.86 16.12 12.46
N ASN A 138 -3.23 17.30 12.47
CA ASN A 138 -1.78 17.44 12.68
C ASN A 138 -1.37 17.74 14.13
N ARG A 139 -2.27 18.30 14.94
CA ARG A 139 -1.95 18.73 16.31
C ARG A 139 -2.87 18.10 17.33
N ASP A 140 -2.39 17.05 18.00
CA ASP A 140 -3.13 16.29 18.99
C ASP A 140 -2.83 16.72 20.45
N GLY A 141 -2.09 17.81 20.63
CA GLY A 141 -1.77 18.41 21.93
C GLY A 141 -0.64 17.68 22.67
N ARG A 142 -0.06 16.64 22.05
CA ARG A 142 1.03 15.80 22.58
C ARG A 142 2.38 16.11 21.95
N GLU A 143 2.42 17.11 21.08
CA GLU A 143 3.68 17.63 20.55
C GLU A 143 4.55 18.08 21.71
N PHE A 144 5.86 17.88 21.61
CA PHE A 144 6.86 18.33 22.58
C PHE A 144 6.77 17.71 23.99
N GLN A 145 5.69 17.05 24.40
CA GLN A 145 5.49 16.56 25.78
C GLN A 145 6.62 15.62 26.27
N VAL A 146 7.08 14.71 25.42
CA VAL A 146 8.16 13.77 25.77
C VAL A 146 9.49 14.52 25.86
N GLY A 147 9.73 15.44 24.93
CA GLY A 147 10.88 16.33 24.95
C GLY A 147 10.93 17.20 26.21
N GLU A 148 9.81 17.79 26.61
CA GLU A 148 9.69 18.60 27.82
C GLU A 148 9.95 17.76 29.08
N ALA A 149 9.43 16.53 29.13
CA ALA A 149 9.70 15.61 30.23
C ALA A 149 11.19 15.26 30.34
N MET A 150 11.88 15.04 29.22
CA MET A 150 13.32 14.77 29.21
C MET A 150 14.14 16.01 29.59
N LYS A 151 13.76 17.18 29.09
CA LYS A 151 14.42 18.44 29.45
C LYS A 151 14.23 18.78 30.93
N ALA A 152 13.06 18.50 31.49
CA ALA A 152 12.78 18.62 32.92
C ALA A 152 13.63 17.68 33.78
N ARG A 153 14.05 16.52 33.25
CA ARG A 153 15.04 15.64 33.88
C ARG A 153 16.49 16.16 33.79
N GLY A 154 16.72 17.29 33.11
CA GLY A 154 18.06 17.85 32.88
C GLY A 154 18.82 17.15 31.75
N LEU A 155 18.13 16.39 30.88
CA LEU A 155 18.74 15.73 29.74
C LEU A 155 18.82 16.68 28.53
N ASP A 156 19.88 16.56 27.76
CA ASP A 156 20.13 17.35 26.55
C ASP A 156 20.74 16.49 25.44
N ALA A 157 20.78 17.00 24.21
CA ALA A 157 21.39 16.30 23.08
C ALA A 157 22.84 15.88 23.37
N GLU A 158 23.09 14.57 23.39
CA GLU A 158 24.41 13.98 23.68
C GLU A 158 25.04 13.37 22.41
N TYR A 159 24.22 12.65 21.62
CA TYR A 159 24.66 12.03 20.37
C TYR A 159 23.95 12.64 19.16
N PRO A 160 24.64 12.87 18.02
CA PRO A 160 23.98 13.22 16.78
C PRO A 160 23.05 12.10 16.32
N VAL A 161 21.93 12.48 15.68
CA VAL A 161 20.86 11.56 15.29
C VAL A 161 20.67 11.56 13.78
N VAL A 162 20.57 10.37 13.19
CA VAL A 162 20.16 10.16 11.80
C VAL A 162 18.83 9.41 11.77
N LEU A 163 17.87 9.94 11.03
CA LEU A 163 16.55 9.34 10.81
C LEU A 163 16.46 8.79 9.39
N ILE A 164 16.09 7.51 9.24
CA ILE A 164 15.96 6.84 7.94
C ILE A 164 14.49 6.42 7.73
N PRO A 165 13.77 7.04 6.77
CA PRO A 165 12.35 6.75 6.53
C PRO A 165 12.13 5.37 5.89
N GLY A 166 10.88 4.90 5.90
CA GLY A 166 10.47 3.66 5.27
C GLY A 166 10.08 3.81 3.79
N VAL A 167 9.54 2.72 3.23
CA VAL A 167 8.95 2.73 1.88
C VAL A 167 7.83 3.78 1.80
N ILE A 168 7.64 4.38 0.63
CA ILE A 168 6.63 5.42 0.34
C ILE A 168 6.59 6.65 1.25
N SER A 169 7.50 6.77 2.21
CA SER A 169 7.45 7.80 3.26
C SER A 169 8.16 9.09 2.85
N THR A 170 9.14 8.98 1.96
CA THR A 170 9.86 10.10 1.37
C THR A 170 9.08 10.67 0.18
N GLY A 171 8.87 11.98 0.17
CA GLY A 171 8.33 12.68 -1.00
C GLY A 171 9.27 12.58 -2.20
N LEU A 172 8.72 12.40 -3.41
CA LEU A 172 9.50 12.34 -4.64
C LEU A 172 9.15 13.52 -5.54
N GLU A 173 10.17 14.23 -5.99
CA GLU A 173 10.06 15.41 -6.85
C GLU A 173 10.57 15.13 -8.27
N SER A 174 9.92 15.69 -9.28
CA SER A 174 10.40 15.57 -10.65
C SER A 174 11.51 16.56 -10.95
N TRP A 175 12.51 16.10 -11.68
CA TRP A 175 13.62 16.86 -12.24
C TRP A 175 13.64 16.75 -13.77
N SER A 176 12.52 16.35 -14.38
CA SER A 176 12.38 16.18 -15.82
C SER A 176 12.38 17.54 -16.52
N THR A 177 13.13 17.66 -17.62
CA THR A 177 13.25 18.92 -18.40
C THR A 177 12.69 18.81 -19.82
N THR A 178 12.32 17.60 -20.22
CA THR A 178 11.72 17.29 -21.52
C THR A 178 10.37 17.99 -21.67
N PRO A 179 9.99 18.46 -22.88
CA PRO A 179 8.76 19.24 -23.06
C PRO A 179 7.50 18.58 -22.51
N GLU A 180 7.45 17.25 -22.55
CA GLU A 180 6.30 16.46 -22.08
C GLU A 180 6.13 16.45 -20.56
N TYR A 181 7.23 16.40 -19.81
CA TYR A 181 7.28 16.31 -18.35
C TYR A 181 7.69 17.62 -17.66
N ARG A 182 8.09 18.65 -18.43
CA ARG A 182 8.48 19.97 -17.93
C ARG A 182 7.44 20.62 -17.01
N PRO A 183 6.11 20.48 -17.21
CA PRO A 183 5.13 20.99 -16.26
C PRO A 183 5.25 20.41 -14.85
N PHE A 184 5.99 19.30 -14.67
CA PHE A 184 6.22 18.67 -13.38
C PHE A 184 7.54 19.10 -12.75
N PHE A 185 8.37 19.91 -13.41
CA PHE A 185 9.69 20.26 -12.90
C PHE A 185 9.60 20.86 -11.50
N ARG A 186 10.34 20.25 -10.55
CA ARG A 186 10.36 20.57 -9.11
C ARG A 186 9.05 20.35 -8.37
N GLU A 187 8.06 19.75 -9.00
CA GLU A 187 6.81 19.36 -8.37
C GLU A 187 6.92 18.00 -7.70
N LYS A 188 6.31 17.87 -6.52
CA LYS A 188 6.20 16.60 -5.81
C LYS A 188 5.21 15.69 -6.52
N LEU A 189 5.73 14.72 -7.26
CA LEU A 189 4.95 13.64 -7.87
C LEU A 189 4.47 12.62 -6.83
N TRP A 190 5.14 12.54 -5.67
CA TRP A 190 4.75 11.73 -4.52
C TRP A 190 4.92 12.54 -3.24
N GLY A 191 3.97 12.47 -2.30
CA GLY A 191 4.06 13.18 -1.01
C GLY A 191 3.89 14.70 -1.10
N GLY A 192 2.95 15.16 -1.93
CA GLY A 192 2.53 16.56 -2.02
C GLY A 192 1.13 16.70 -2.59
N LEU A 193 0.49 17.86 -2.39
CA LEU A 193 -0.88 18.11 -2.90
C LEU A 193 -0.96 18.03 -4.43
N ASN A 194 0.13 18.40 -5.11
CA ASN A 194 0.20 18.37 -6.57
C ASN A 194 0.10 16.95 -7.15
N MET A 195 0.44 15.92 -6.37
CA MET A 195 0.20 14.52 -6.74
C MET A 195 -1.28 14.28 -7.13
N PHE A 196 -2.25 14.81 -6.37
CA PHE A 196 -3.67 14.54 -6.64
C PHE A 196 -4.11 15.12 -7.98
N SER A 197 -3.65 16.33 -8.30
CA SER A 197 -3.88 16.96 -9.60
C SER A 197 -3.28 16.11 -10.72
N GLN A 198 -2.03 15.65 -10.56
CA GLN A 198 -1.35 14.87 -11.59
C GLN A 198 -1.96 13.48 -11.80
N VAL A 199 -2.32 12.78 -10.73
CA VAL A 199 -3.01 11.50 -10.81
C VAL A 199 -4.38 11.63 -11.49
N THR A 200 -5.06 12.76 -11.30
CA THR A 200 -6.40 12.99 -11.87
C THR A 200 -6.37 13.40 -13.33
N PHE A 201 -5.46 14.32 -13.71
CA PHE A 201 -5.47 14.94 -15.04
C PHE A 201 -4.37 14.44 -15.97
N ASN A 202 -3.26 13.93 -15.43
CA ASN A 202 -2.07 13.48 -16.17
C ASN A 202 -1.65 12.05 -15.78
N ARG A 203 -2.64 11.18 -15.54
CA ARG A 203 -2.46 9.81 -15.03
C ARG A 203 -1.38 9.02 -15.75
N ASP A 204 -1.46 8.90 -17.07
CA ASP A 204 -0.56 8.02 -17.83
C ASP A 204 0.88 8.52 -17.80
N LYS A 205 1.07 9.84 -17.81
CA LYS A 205 2.39 10.47 -17.63
C LYS A 205 2.93 10.28 -16.22
N TRP A 206 2.07 10.41 -15.21
CA TRP A 206 2.46 10.18 -13.82
C TRP A 206 2.89 8.72 -13.62
N ILE A 207 2.13 7.75 -14.17
CA ILE A 207 2.49 6.32 -14.13
C ILE A 207 3.82 6.10 -14.84
N ALA A 208 3.98 6.61 -16.07
CA ALA A 208 5.21 6.45 -16.84
C ALA A 208 6.42 7.05 -16.11
N ALA A 209 6.30 8.23 -15.49
CA ALA A 209 7.38 8.84 -14.73
C ALA A 209 7.69 8.08 -13.43
N MET A 210 6.68 7.55 -12.74
CA MET A 210 6.83 6.82 -11.49
C MET A 210 7.36 5.40 -11.66
N MET A 211 7.15 4.78 -12.83
CA MET A 211 7.76 3.49 -13.17
C MET A 211 9.28 3.63 -13.33
N LEU A 212 10.00 2.56 -13.00
CA LEU A 212 11.40 2.41 -13.39
C LEU A 212 11.51 1.64 -14.70
N ASP A 213 12.59 1.88 -15.42
CA ASP A 213 12.95 1.10 -16.59
C ASP A 213 13.21 -0.37 -16.17
N PRO A 214 12.52 -1.35 -16.78
CA PRO A 214 12.57 -2.73 -16.32
C PRO A 214 13.91 -3.44 -16.60
N VAL A 215 14.79 -2.86 -17.42
CA VAL A 215 16.08 -3.46 -17.77
C VAL A 215 17.20 -2.91 -16.89
N THR A 216 17.26 -1.59 -16.76
CA THR A 216 18.29 -0.88 -15.99
C THR A 216 17.93 -0.75 -14.51
N GLY A 217 16.64 -0.77 -14.16
CA GLY A 217 16.17 -0.49 -12.81
C GLY A 217 16.37 0.98 -12.39
N LEU A 218 16.51 1.89 -13.35
CA LEU A 218 16.68 3.34 -13.16
C LEU A 218 15.47 4.11 -13.72
N ASP A 219 15.51 5.44 -13.66
CA ASP A 219 14.43 6.25 -14.22
C ASP A 219 14.32 6.02 -15.75
N PRO A 220 13.10 5.99 -16.32
CA PRO A 220 12.91 5.79 -17.75
C PRO A 220 13.43 6.99 -18.55
N PRO A 221 13.69 6.82 -19.86
CA PRO A 221 14.05 7.92 -20.73
C PRO A 221 13.03 9.07 -20.59
N ASP A 222 13.53 10.30 -20.59
CA ASP A 222 12.74 11.55 -20.49
C ASP A 222 12.12 11.89 -19.13
N ALA A 223 12.04 10.94 -18.19
CA ALA A 223 11.60 11.20 -16.82
C ALA A 223 12.79 11.15 -15.84
N LYS A 224 12.85 12.12 -14.93
CA LYS A 224 13.85 12.16 -13.86
C LYS A 224 13.13 12.44 -12.57
N ILE A 225 13.28 11.56 -11.58
CA ILE A 225 12.63 11.71 -10.27
C ILE A 225 13.69 11.58 -9.18
N ARG A 226 13.66 12.48 -8.19
CA ARG A 226 14.59 12.46 -7.06
C ARG A 226 13.83 12.47 -5.75
N ALA A 227 14.45 11.94 -4.71
CA ALA A 227 13.96 12.12 -3.36
C ALA A 227 13.97 13.61 -3.02
N ALA A 228 12.91 14.08 -2.36
CA ALA A 228 12.93 15.38 -1.71
C ALA A 228 14.03 15.39 -0.63
N GLU A 229 14.62 16.55 -0.39
CA GLU A 229 15.76 16.71 0.52
C GLU A 229 15.35 17.43 1.82
N GLY A 230 16.15 17.22 2.87
CA GLY A 230 15.95 17.86 4.18
C GLY A 230 14.84 17.24 5.04
N ILE A 231 14.61 17.80 6.22
CA ILE A 231 13.68 17.27 7.24
C ILE A 231 12.23 17.21 6.72
N ASP A 232 11.83 18.14 5.86
CA ASP A 232 10.49 18.19 5.29
C ASP A 232 10.21 17.06 4.29
N ALA A 233 11.23 16.32 3.85
CA ALA A 233 11.10 15.24 2.88
C ALA A 233 10.25 14.07 3.40
N ALA A 234 10.30 13.79 4.71
CA ALA A 234 9.50 12.74 5.34
C ALA A 234 8.89 13.14 6.70
N SER A 235 8.90 14.43 7.08
CA SER A 235 8.23 14.86 8.32
C SER A 235 6.72 14.70 8.23
N SER A 236 6.13 15.04 7.09
CA SER A 236 4.72 14.83 6.76
C SER A 236 4.60 14.35 5.31
N PHE A 237 3.71 13.37 5.06
CA PHE A 237 3.47 12.86 3.71
C PHE A 237 2.70 13.87 2.86
N ILE A 238 1.58 14.33 3.41
CA ILE A 238 0.79 15.45 2.92
C ILE A 238 0.36 16.25 4.15
N GLN A 239 -0.13 17.46 3.92
CA GLN A 239 -0.69 18.27 4.99
C GLN A 239 -1.77 17.51 5.77
N GLY A 240 -1.63 17.45 7.10
CA GLY A 240 -2.53 16.67 7.97
C GLY A 240 -2.10 15.21 8.20
N TYR A 241 -1.10 14.70 7.47
CA TYR A 241 -0.58 13.33 7.62
C TYR A 241 0.90 13.35 8.04
N TRP A 242 1.14 13.35 9.35
CA TRP A 242 2.48 13.30 9.93
C TRP A 242 3.14 11.93 9.77
N ILE A 243 4.47 11.89 9.64
CA ILE A 243 5.26 10.65 9.72
C ILE A 243 6.32 10.83 10.82
N TRP A 244 7.36 11.63 10.54
CA TRP A 244 8.45 11.89 11.50
C TRP A 244 8.26 13.17 12.34
N SER A 245 7.26 14.01 12.03
CA SER A 245 7.05 15.32 12.69
C SER A 245 7.08 15.24 14.22
N LYS A 246 6.37 14.26 14.81
CA LYS A 246 6.28 14.10 16.28
C LYS A 246 7.63 13.80 16.93
N ILE A 247 8.47 13.00 16.27
CA ILE A 247 9.82 12.67 16.74
C ILE A 247 10.73 13.88 16.64
N VAL A 248 10.68 14.59 15.50
CA VAL A 248 11.48 15.81 15.28
C VAL A 248 11.10 16.91 16.27
N GLU A 249 9.81 17.12 16.51
CA GLU A 249 9.29 18.07 17.51
C GLU A 249 9.83 17.77 18.91
N ASN A 250 9.78 16.51 19.36
CA ASN A 250 10.29 16.14 20.69
C ASN A 250 11.82 16.24 20.78
N LEU A 251 12.56 15.87 19.73
CA LEU A 251 14.01 16.04 19.66
C LEU A 251 14.40 17.52 19.74
N ALA A 252 13.64 18.42 19.10
CA ALA A 252 13.92 19.85 19.13
C ALA A 252 13.92 20.44 20.56
N VAL A 253 13.08 19.92 21.47
CA VAL A 253 13.02 20.37 22.87
C VAL A 253 14.33 20.12 23.62
N VAL A 254 15.02 19.03 23.29
CA VAL A 254 16.32 18.65 23.89
C VAL A 254 17.49 19.13 23.04
N ASN A 255 17.34 20.29 22.39
CA ASN A 255 18.37 20.98 21.61
C ASN A 255 18.88 20.24 20.36
N TYR A 256 18.02 19.46 19.69
CA TYR A 256 18.31 19.02 18.32
C TYR A 256 17.87 20.06 17.29
N ASP A 257 18.71 20.27 16.30
CA ASP A 257 18.49 21.15 15.15
C ASP A 257 19.15 20.55 13.89
N THR A 258 19.19 21.30 12.79
CA THR A 258 19.81 20.84 11.53
C THR A 258 21.32 20.57 11.62
N ASN A 259 22.00 20.95 12.71
CA ASN A 259 23.42 20.73 12.91
C ASN A 259 23.76 19.37 13.52
N ASN A 260 22.84 18.77 14.29
CA ASN A 260 23.02 17.49 14.99
C ASN A 260 21.92 16.46 14.69
N LEU A 261 20.89 16.83 13.92
CA LEU A 261 19.83 15.95 13.42
C LEU A 261 19.83 15.94 11.89
N HIS A 262 19.84 14.75 11.30
CA HIS A 262 19.72 14.57 9.85
C HIS A 262 18.63 13.56 9.51
N LEU A 263 17.65 13.95 8.71
CA LEU A 263 16.78 13.02 8.01
C LEU A 263 17.49 12.62 6.72
N ALA A 264 17.67 11.32 6.48
CA ALA A 264 18.30 10.76 5.29
C ALA A 264 17.23 10.21 4.31
N PRO A 265 16.55 11.08 3.54
CA PRO A 265 15.58 10.65 2.54
C PRO A 265 16.27 9.90 1.39
N TYR A 266 15.54 8.98 0.79
CA TYR A 266 15.99 8.22 -0.39
C TYR A 266 14.82 7.84 -1.30
N ASP A 267 15.16 7.51 -2.55
CA ASP A 267 14.18 7.03 -3.53
C ASP A 267 13.88 5.55 -3.29
N TRP A 268 12.82 5.30 -2.53
CA TRP A 268 12.36 3.97 -2.14
C TRP A 268 11.92 3.06 -3.31
N ARG A 269 11.87 3.58 -4.54
CA ARG A 269 11.58 2.77 -5.74
C ARG A 269 12.79 1.98 -6.21
N LEU A 270 14.00 2.50 -5.99
CA LEU A 270 15.25 1.91 -6.49
C LEU A 270 15.69 0.70 -5.67
N SER A 271 16.46 -0.19 -6.30
CA SER A 271 17.20 -1.20 -5.56
C SER A 271 18.29 -0.56 -4.69
N TYR A 272 18.71 -1.26 -3.64
CA TYR A 272 19.74 -0.73 -2.74
C TYR A 272 21.09 -0.55 -3.44
N TRP A 273 21.37 -1.38 -4.46
CA TRP A 273 22.52 -1.18 -5.34
C TRP A 273 22.38 0.11 -6.16
N ASN A 274 21.24 0.29 -6.83
CA ASN A 274 20.99 1.47 -7.66
C ASN A 274 20.86 2.77 -6.86
N LEU A 275 20.52 2.70 -5.57
CA LEU A 275 20.57 3.86 -4.67
C LEU A 275 21.99 4.44 -4.55
N GLU A 276 23.00 3.58 -4.54
CA GLU A 276 24.39 4.05 -4.56
C GLU A 276 24.81 4.48 -5.97
N GLU A 277 24.59 3.66 -6.99
CA GLU A 277 25.02 3.96 -8.37
C GLU A 277 24.42 5.27 -8.91
N ARG A 278 23.13 5.52 -8.66
CA ARG A 278 22.43 6.70 -9.19
C ARG A 278 22.63 7.93 -8.32
N ASP A 279 22.46 7.77 -7.01
CA ASP A 279 22.31 8.91 -6.08
C ASP A 279 23.48 9.05 -5.10
N GLY A 280 24.39 8.08 -5.03
CA GLY A 280 25.47 8.03 -4.03
C GLY A 280 24.94 8.00 -2.61
N TYR A 281 23.79 7.35 -2.38
CA TYR A 281 23.07 7.44 -1.10
C TYR A 281 23.89 6.91 0.08
N PHE A 282 24.58 5.77 -0.07
CA PHE A 282 25.41 5.23 1.01
C PHE A 282 26.69 6.04 1.20
N SER A 283 27.29 6.55 0.11
CA SER A 283 28.42 7.50 0.16
C SER A 283 28.07 8.77 0.93
N LYS A 284 26.89 9.36 0.67
CA LYS A 284 26.38 10.54 1.38
C LYS A 284 26.11 10.23 2.85
N LEU A 285 25.42 9.13 3.13
CA LEU A 285 25.11 8.70 4.50
C LEU A 285 26.39 8.50 5.33
N LYS A 286 27.37 7.78 4.78
CA LYS A 286 28.70 7.59 5.39
C LYS A 286 29.36 8.94 5.70
N SER A 287 29.41 9.84 4.71
CA SER A 287 30.03 11.17 4.85
C SER A 287 29.36 12.01 5.93
N THR A 288 28.03 11.95 6.04
CA THR A 288 27.27 12.65 7.08
C THR A 288 27.60 12.13 8.47
N ILE A 289 27.66 10.80 8.64
CA ILE A 289 28.00 10.16 9.93
C ILE A 289 29.45 10.50 10.34
N GLU A 290 30.40 10.44 9.40
CA GLU A 290 31.79 10.83 9.65
C GLU A 290 31.92 12.32 10.01
N SER A 291 31.15 13.18 9.35
CA SER A 291 31.08 14.61 9.65
C SER A 291 30.55 14.89 11.05
N PHE A 292 29.52 14.16 11.50
CA PHE A 292 29.02 14.27 12.87
C PHE A 292 30.09 13.90 13.89
N LYS A 293 30.78 12.78 13.68
CA LYS A 293 31.88 12.37 14.57
C LYS A 293 33.02 13.39 14.57
N ARG A 294 33.39 13.94 13.42
CA ARG A 294 34.45 14.95 13.32
C ARG A 294 34.11 16.26 14.03
N ARG A 295 32.85 16.71 13.94
CA ARG A 295 32.41 17.98 14.52
C ARG A 295 32.12 17.89 16.02
N GLN A 296 31.50 16.80 16.47
CA GLN A 296 31.02 16.65 17.85
C GLN A 296 31.88 15.73 18.70
N GLY A 297 32.78 14.93 18.09
CA GLY A 297 33.60 13.94 18.79
C GLY A 297 32.82 12.74 19.31
N LYS A 298 31.55 12.58 18.91
CA LYS A 298 30.61 11.55 19.39
C LYS A 298 30.19 10.62 18.25
N LYS A 299 29.88 9.37 18.61
CA LYS A 299 29.27 8.40 17.70
C LYS A 299 27.81 8.80 17.39
N THR A 300 27.25 8.31 16.30
CA THR A 300 25.91 8.67 15.82
C THR A 300 24.88 7.63 16.25
N VAL A 301 23.69 8.09 16.64
CA VAL A 301 22.50 7.25 16.85
C VAL A 301 21.68 7.24 15.57
N VAL A 302 21.33 6.05 15.08
CA VAL A 302 20.53 5.89 13.86
C VAL A 302 19.18 5.28 14.21
N ALA A 303 18.09 5.96 13.85
CA ALA A 303 16.74 5.43 13.95
C ALA A 303 16.16 5.21 12.56
N ALA A 304 15.72 3.99 12.27
CA ALA A 304 15.20 3.62 10.96
C ALA A 304 13.83 2.97 11.08
N HIS A 305 12.90 3.31 10.19
CA HIS A 305 11.53 2.81 10.21
C HIS A 305 11.25 1.86 9.03
N SER A 306 10.52 0.78 9.28
CA SER A 306 9.99 -0.12 8.23
C SER A 306 11.10 -0.60 7.28
N MET A 307 10.95 -0.42 5.96
CA MET A 307 11.97 -0.78 4.96
C MET A 307 13.34 -0.09 5.20
N GLY A 308 13.34 1.12 5.78
CA GLY A 308 14.56 1.83 6.16
C GLY A 308 15.42 1.04 7.17
N ALA A 309 14.76 0.27 8.04
CA ALA A 309 15.42 -0.61 9.01
C ALA A 309 16.12 -1.83 8.38
N THR A 310 15.81 -2.13 7.12
CA THR A 310 16.55 -3.13 6.34
C THR A 310 17.59 -2.46 5.44
N CYS A 311 17.33 -1.24 4.96
CA CYS A 311 18.29 -0.45 4.18
C CYS A 311 19.56 -0.13 4.97
N PHE A 312 19.43 0.26 6.25
CA PHE A 312 20.58 0.66 7.06
C PHE A 312 21.62 -0.46 7.29
N PRO A 313 21.25 -1.69 7.72
CA PRO A 313 22.22 -2.79 7.81
C PRO A 313 22.95 -3.09 6.48
N SER A 314 22.28 -2.97 5.33
CA SER A 314 22.92 -3.12 4.02
C SER A 314 23.96 -2.01 3.77
N SER A 315 23.67 -0.78 4.18
CA SER A 315 24.63 0.33 4.09
C SER A 315 25.88 0.07 4.95
N LEU A 316 25.74 -0.56 6.12
CA LEU A 316 26.88 -0.90 6.97
C LEU A 316 27.82 -1.88 6.27
N LYS A 317 27.27 -2.89 5.58
CA LYS A 317 28.06 -3.85 4.80
C LYS A 317 28.75 -3.22 3.61
N TRP A 318 28.04 -2.33 2.92
CA TRP A 318 28.64 -1.53 1.86
C TRP A 318 29.83 -0.70 2.37
N VAL A 319 29.73 -0.10 3.56
CA VAL A 319 30.83 0.67 4.19
C VAL A 319 31.99 -0.24 4.62
N GLU A 320 31.70 -1.41 5.20
CA GLU A 320 32.74 -2.38 5.62
C GLU A 320 33.51 -2.96 4.43
N SER A 321 32.88 -3.10 3.26
CA SER A 321 33.48 -3.71 2.08
C SER A 321 34.66 -2.88 1.54
N PRO A 322 35.86 -3.50 1.36
CA PRO A 322 37.02 -2.84 0.74
C PRO A 322 36.80 -2.40 -0.70
N GLU A 323 35.94 -3.10 -1.44
CA GLU A 323 35.67 -2.82 -2.86
C GLU A 323 34.69 -1.66 -3.06
N HIS A 324 33.99 -1.26 -2.00
CA HIS A 324 32.93 -0.26 -2.06
C HIS A 324 33.23 0.91 -1.12
N GLY A 325 32.55 0.99 0.03
CA GLY A 325 32.67 2.13 0.91
C GLY A 325 34.04 2.26 1.58
N GLY A 326 34.86 1.20 1.65
CA GLY A 326 36.26 1.26 2.06
C GLY A 326 36.47 1.83 3.47
N GLY A 327 35.47 1.73 4.35
CA GLY A 327 35.55 2.18 5.75
C GLY A 327 36.33 1.22 6.64
N GLY A 328 36.43 -0.04 6.24
CA GLY A 328 37.06 -1.12 7.00
C GLY A 328 36.14 -1.72 8.08
N PRO A 329 36.57 -2.83 8.71
CA PRO A 329 35.74 -3.61 9.62
C PRO A 329 35.41 -2.89 10.94
N ASP A 330 36.25 -1.94 11.35
CA ASP A 330 36.06 -1.20 12.60
C ASP A 330 35.28 0.10 12.38
N TRP A 331 34.82 0.39 11.16
CA TRP A 331 34.11 1.65 10.89
C TRP A 331 32.85 1.77 11.74
N VAL A 332 32.06 0.71 11.83
CA VAL A 332 30.79 0.70 12.59
C VAL A 332 31.06 0.90 14.08
N GLU A 333 32.01 0.15 14.64
CA GLU A 333 32.46 0.31 16.03
C GLU A 333 32.86 1.75 16.31
N ASN A 334 33.54 2.40 15.37
CA ASN A 334 34.03 3.74 15.55
C ASN A 334 32.97 4.84 15.40
N HIS A 335 31.89 4.62 14.64
CA HIS A 335 31.00 5.70 14.22
C HIS A 335 29.56 5.57 14.71
N ILE A 336 29.09 4.37 15.06
CA ILE A 336 27.69 4.13 15.44
C ILE A 336 27.61 3.82 16.94
N GLU A 337 26.81 4.60 17.67
CA GLU A 337 26.54 4.36 19.09
C GLU A 337 25.40 3.36 19.25
N ALA A 338 24.29 3.64 18.57
CA ALA A 338 23.09 2.84 18.68
C ALA A 338 22.32 2.81 17.37
N TYR A 339 21.70 1.66 17.10
CA TYR A 339 20.78 1.45 16.00
C TYR A 339 19.38 1.11 16.55
N ILE A 340 18.38 1.93 16.22
CA ILE A 340 16.98 1.76 16.63
C ILE A 340 16.18 1.35 15.39
N SER A 341 15.81 0.08 15.30
CA SER A 341 14.88 -0.46 14.31
C SER A 341 13.45 -0.27 14.79
N ILE A 342 12.67 0.55 14.09
CA ILE A 342 11.26 0.84 14.43
C ILE A 342 10.37 0.14 13.42
N ALA A 343 9.59 -0.84 13.87
CA ALA A 343 8.72 -1.66 13.03
C ALA A 343 9.46 -2.24 11.80
N GLY A 344 10.70 -2.71 11.99
CA GLY A 344 11.56 -3.16 10.91
C GLY A 344 11.04 -4.41 10.20
N THR A 345 11.13 -4.44 8.87
CA THR A 345 10.70 -5.57 8.03
C THR A 345 11.84 -6.56 7.81
N HIS A 346 12.38 -7.16 8.87
CA HIS A 346 13.63 -7.94 8.79
C HIS A 346 13.48 -9.26 8.04
N LEU A 347 12.35 -9.95 8.18
CA LEU A 347 12.02 -11.15 7.36
C LEU A 347 11.00 -10.83 6.25
N PHE A 348 10.70 -9.53 6.09
CA PHE A 348 9.84 -8.94 5.07
C PHE A 348 8.36 -9.32 5.16
N VAL A 349 7.54 -9.02 4.15
CA VAL A 349 6.07 -8.99 4.31
C VAL A 349 5.34 -9.84 3.27
N ALA A 350 4.33 -10.60 3.72
CA ALA A 350 3.43 -11.34 2.82
C ALA A 350 2.68 -10.42 1.85
N LYS A 351 2.43 -9.18 2.28
CA LYS A 351 1.86 -8.10 1.47
C LYS A 351 2.56 -7.90 0.13
N ALA A 352 3.89 -7.96 0.12
CA ALA A 352 4.68 -7.76 -1.09
C ALA A 352 4.41 -8.87 -2.12
N MET A 353 4.31 -10.12 -1.65
CA MET A 353 4.05 -11.28 -2.50
C MET A 353 2.70 -11.15 -3.23
N ALA A 354 1.65 -10.77 -2.52
CA ALA A 354 0.34 -10.51 -3.12
C ALA A 354 0.37 -9.32 -4.09
N ALA A 355 1.06 -8.24 -3.73
CA ALA A 355 1.18 -7.06 -4.56
C ALA A 355 1.88 -7.33 -5.91
N PHE A 356 2.93 -8.15 -5.95
CA PHE A 356 3.61 -8.53 -7.20
C PHE A 356 2.77 -9.46 -8.09
N LEU A 357 1.95 -10.31 -7.47
CA LEU A 357 1.12 -11.27 -8.17
C LEU A 357 -0.12 -10.62 -8.80
N SER A 358 -0.91 -9.90 -8.02
CA SER A 358 -2.24 -9.40 -8.42
C SER A 358 -2.38 -7.88 -8.36
N GLY A 359 -1.42 -7.16 -7.77
CA GLY A 359 -1.57 -5.73 -7.48
C GLY A 359 -2.52 -5.45 -6.32
N GLU A 360 -2.94 -6.49 -5.58
CA GLU A 360 -3.83 -6.41 -4.42
C GLU A 360 -3.10 -6.71 -3.11
N MET A 361 -3.69 -6.22 -2.03
CA MET A 361 -3.26 -6.40 -0.65
C MET A 361 -4.47 -6.21 0.28
N LYS A 362 -4.34 -6.56 1.57
CA LYS A 362 -5.41 -6.42 2.57
C LYS A 362 -6.17 -5.08 2.49
N ASP A 363 -5.44 -3.97 2.43
CA ASP A 363 -6.04 -2.63 2.43
C ASP A 363 -6.88 -2.32 1.18
N THR A 364 -6.60 -3.01 0.07
CA THR A 364 -7.35 -2.84 -1.19
C THR A 364 -8.59 -3.72 -1.26
N VAL A 365 -8.55 -4.91 -0.65
CA VAL A 365 -9.65 -5.88 -0.71
C VAL A 365 -10.67 -5.69 0.43
N GLN A 366 -10.24 -5.14 1.56
CA GLN A 366 -11.12 -4.78 2.68
C GLN A 366 -11.69 -3.36 2.57
N MET A 367 -11.39 -2.65 1.48
CA MET A 367 -11.92 -1.32 1.23
C MET A 367 -13.43 -1.39 0.93
N ASN A 368 -14.16 -0.34 1.31
CA ASN A 368 -15.58 -0.27 1.02
C ASN A 368 -15.83 -0.27 -0.52
N PRO A 369 -16.98 -0.78 -0.99
CA PRO A 369 -17.22 -0.96 -2.43
C PRO A 369 -17.11 0.33 -3.26
N ALA A 370 -17.44 1.48 -2.68
CA ALA A 370 -17.31 2.77 -3.35
C ALA A 370 -15.83 3.16 -3.54
N GLY A 371 -15.00 2.93 -2.52
CA GLY A 371 -13.56 3.15 -2.55
C GLY A 371 -12.87 2.19 -3.50
N SER A 372 -13.23 0.90 -3.49
CA SER A 372 -12.68 -0.09 -4.43
C SER A 372 -13.04 0.24 -5.88
N TYR A 373 -14.26 0.72 -6.14
CA TYR A 373 -14.66 1.18 -7.48
C TYR A 373 -13.87 2.41 -7.95
N VAL A 374 -13.68 3.39 -7.06
CA VAL A 374 -12.85 4.57 -7.35
C VAL A 374 -11.41 4.16 -7.60
N LEU A 375 -10.83 3.32 -6.73
CA LEU A 375 -9.47 2.83 -6.89
C LEU A 375 -9.31 2.10 -8.22
N GLU A 376 -10.22 1.19 -8.58
CA GLU A 376 -10.13 0.45 -9.85
C GLU A 376 -10.28 1.36 -11.08
N ARG A 377 -11.00 2.49 -10.95
CA ARG A 377 -11.16 3.48 -12.02
C ARG A 377 -9.91 4.34 -12.22
N PHE A 378 -9.19 4.65 -11.14
CA PHE A 378 -7.98 5.49 -11.19
C PHE A 378 -6.69 4.66 -11.34
N PHE A 379 -6.63 3.49 -10.73
CA PHE A 379 -5.51 2.54 -10.75
C PHE A 379 -6.04 1.11 -10.71
N SER A 380 -6.23 0.53 -11.89
CA SER A 380 -6.65 -0.85 -12.02
C SER A 380 -5.64 -1.79 -11.36
N ARG A 381 -6.08 -3.01 -11.02
CA ARG A 381 -5.19 -4.05 -10.47
C ARG A 381 -3.96 -4.31 -11.35
N ALA A 382 -4.14 -4.35 -12.66
CA ALA A 382 -3.07 -4.55 -13.63
C ALA A 382 -2.03 -3.41 -13.60
N GLU A 383 -2.47 -2.16 -13.48
CA GLU A 383 -1.57 -1.00 -13.43
C GLU A 383 -0.81 -0.93 -12.10
N ARG A 384 -1.48 -1.23 -10.98
CA ARG A 384 -0.82 -1.36 -9.67
C ARG A 384 0.24 -2.44 -9.69
N ARG A 385 -0.10 -3.60 -10.23
CA ARG A 385 0.85 -4.70 -10.44
C ARG A 385 2.04 -4.26 -11.28
N LYS A 386 1.81 -3.56 -12.40
CA LYS A 386 2.87 -3.04 -13.28
C LYS A 386 3.80 -2.05 -12.56
N LEU A 387 3.25 -1.17 -11.71
CA LEU A 387 4.04 -0.28 -10.86
C LEU A 387 4.91 -1.06 -9.87
N PHE A 388 4.31 -1.98 -9.11
CA PHE A 388 5.05 -2.78 -8.13
C PHE A 388 6.16 -3.61 -8.76
N LEU A 389 5.91 -4.21 -9.93
CA LEU A 389 6.93 -4.95 -10.68
C LEU A 389 8.03 -4.07 -11.28
N SER A 390 7.83 -2.74 -11.34
CA SER A 390 8.90 -1.81 -11.73
C SER A 390 9.75 -1.36 -10.54
N TRP A 391 9.19 -1.31 -9.33
CA TRP A 391 9.87 -0.78 -8.14
C TRP A 391 10.74 -1.84 -7.47
N ALA A 392 11.99 -1.94 -7.94
CA ALA A 392 13.00 -2.83 -7.38
C ALA A 392 13.16 -2.70 -5.86
N GLY A 393 13.06 -1.49 -5.31
CA GLY A 393 13.12 -1.24 -3.86
C GLY A 393 12.01 -1.94 -3.09
N SER A 394 10.79 -2.00 -3.65
CA SER A 394 9.69 -2.78 -3.06
C SER A 394 9.96 -4.28 -3.11
N ALA A 395 10.67 -4.75 -4.14
CA ALA A 395 11.05 -6.16 -4.28
C ALA A 395 12.07 -6.62 -3.23
N SER A 396 12.79 -5.70 -2.58
CA SER A 396 13.56 -6.02 -1.38
C SER A 396 12.68 -6.63 -0.27
N MET A 397 11.37 -6.30 -0.27
CA MET A 397 10.37 -6.76 0.68
C MET A 397 9.76 -8.13 0.40
N TRP A 398 10.40 -8.91 -0.46
CA TRP A 398 10.07 -10.31 -0.65
C TRP A 398 10.41 -11.15 0.58
N ILE A 399 9.53 -12.11 0.89
CA ILE A 399 9.64 -13.04 2.03
C ILE A 399 10.98 -13.79 2.03
N LYS A 400 11.64 -13.90 3.20
CA LYS A 400 12.94 -14.60 3.34
C LYS A 400 12.90 -15.80 4.25
N GLY A 401 13.77 -16.77 3.96
CA GLY A 401 13.99 -17.99 4.73
C GLY A 401 13.03 -19.13 4.41
N GLY A 402 12.16 -18.97 3.40
CA GLY A 402 11.31 -20.03 2.87
C GLY A 402 10.52 -20.77 3.95
N ASN A 403 10.41 -22.09 3.78
CA ASN A 403 9.60 -22.93 4.67
C ASN A 403 10.16 -23.00 6.10
N ALA A 404 11.46 -22.73 6.28
CA ALA A 404 12.11 -22.77 7.60
C ALA A 404 11.63 -21.66 8.54
N ILE A 405 11.28 -20.49 7.97
CA ILE A 405 10.74 -19.33 8.70
C ILE A 405 9.21 -19.30 8.64
N TRP A 406 8.64 -19.52 7.46
CA TRP A 406 7.23 -19.21 7.19
C TRP A 406 6.29 -20.41 7.31
N GLY A 407 6.85 -21.61 7.49
CA GLY A 407 6.10 -22.85 7.63
C GLY A 407 5.98 -23.66 6.34
N ASN A 408 5.41 -24.85 6.48
CA ASN A 408 5.14 -25.81 5.40
C ASN A 408 3.63 -26.08 5.30
N SER A 409 3.22 -27.05 4.48
CA SER A 409 1.80 -27.38 4.28
C SER A 409 1.07 -27.87 5.53
N SER A 410 1.78 -28.25 6.59
CA SER A 410 1.19 -28.81 7.81
C SER A 410 1.31 -27.89 9.03
N PHE A 411 2.32 -27.02 9.06
CA PHE A 411 2.68 -26.25 10.25
C PHE A 411 3.42 -24.96 9.91
N ALA A 412 3.16 -23.90 10.68
CA ALA A 412 3.97 -22.70 10.75
C ALA A 412 4.35 -22.33 12.20
N PRO A 413 5.49 -21.64 12.41
CA PRO A 413 5.95 -21.22 13.74
C PRO A 413 5.02 -20.27 14.49
N ASP A 414 4.04 -19.68 13.84
CA ASP A 414 2.98 -18.83 14.40
C ASP A 414 1.61 -19.51 14.42
N ASP A 415 1.52 -20.80 14.10
CA ASP A 415 0.28 -21.56 14.31
C ASP A 415 -0.01 -21.72 15.81
N PRO A 416 -1.29 -21.67 16.22
CA PRO A 416 -1.69 -21.87 17.61
C PRO A 416 -1.28 -23.28 18.06
N LEU A 417 -0.73 -23.37 19.27
CA LEU A 417 0.10 -24.50 19.68
C LEU A 417 -0.64 -25.80 19.97
N ASP A 418 -1.82 -25.79 20.59
CA ASP A 418 -2.54 -27.02 20.99
C ASP A 418 -3.98 -26.74 21.44
N GLU A 419 -4.80 -27.79 21.55
CA GLU A 419 -6.21 -27.81 21.98
C GLU A 419 -6.52 -27.05 23.29
N VAL A 420 -5.52 -26.71 24.10
CA VAL A 420 -5.67 -26.02 25.40
C VAL A 420 -5.88 -24.51 25.25
N GLU A 421 -5.31 -23.86 24.23
CA GLU A 421 -5.67 -22.48 23.86
C GLU A 421 -7.11 -22.44 23.29
N PHE A 422 -7.53 -23.55 22.68
CA PHE A 422 -8.88 -23.80 22.20
C PHE A 422 -9.92 -23.94 23.34
N GLU A 423 -9.49 -24.40 24.53
CA GLU A 423 -10.30 -24.45 25.75
C GLU A 423 -10.34 -23.11 26.52
N LYS A 424 -9.35 -22.24 26.34
CA LYS A 424 -9.32 -20.90 26.96
C LYS A 424 -10.12 -19.86 26.18
N LEU A 425 -10.42 -20.10 24.91
CA LEU A 425 -11.42 -19.34 24.20
C LEU A 425 -12.77 -19.66 24.84
N ASP A 426 -13.46 -18.62 25.32
CA ASP A 426 -14.76 -18.70 26.02
C ASP A 426 -15.86 -19.10 25.01
N ILE A 427 -15.88 -20.38 24.62
CA ILE A 427 -16.73 -20.85 23.53
C ILE A 427 -17.71 -21.94 23.96
N ASP A 428 -18.94 -21.77 23.49
CA ASP A 428 -20.02 -22.74 23.60
C ASP A 428 -19.57 -24.13 23.12
N PRO A 429 -19.66 -25.18 23.97
CA PRO A 429 -19.28 -26.54 23.63
C PRO A 429 -19.99 -27.10 22.38
N SER A 430 -21.15 -26.55 22.01
CA SER A 430 -21.93 -26.92 20.82
C SER A 430 -21.32 -26.43 19.48
N ALA A 431 -20.38 -25.48 19.51
CA ALA A 431 -19.73 -24.93 18.31
C ALA A 431 -18.43 -25.66 17.90
N LYS A 432 -17.94 -26.62 18.72
CA LYS A 432 -16.68 -27.36 18.47
C LYS A 432 -16.61 -28.08 17.12
N ASN A 433 -17.75 -28.48 16.56
CA ASN A 433 -17.82 -29.17 15.27
C ASN A 433 -17.89 -28.23 14.05
N GLN A 434 -17.79 -26.91 14.25
CA GLN A 434 -18.00 -25.90 13.19
C GLN A 434 -16.73 -25.12 12.79
N TRP A 435 -15.56 -25.47 13.35
CA TRP A 435 -14.30 -24.76 13.06
C TRP A 435 -13.40 -25.47 12.05
N SER A 436 -13.00 -24.71 11.03
CA SER A 436 -11.95 -25.09 10.10
C SER A 436 -10.60 -24.65 10.65
N ARG A 437 -9.70 -25.61 10.93
CA ARG A 437 -8.30 -25.31 11.25
C ARG A 437 -7.51 -25.14 9.96
N HIS A 438 -6.88 -23.99 9.81
CA HIS A 438 -5.93 -23.73 8.74
C HIS A 438 -4.55 -23.47 9.33
N THR A 439 -3.50 -23.84 8.61
CA THR A 439 -2.13 -23.44 8.96
C THR A 439 -1.78 -22.12 8.30
N HIS A 440 -0.94 -21.31 8.94
CA HIS A 440 -0.26 -20.15 8.33
C HIS A 440 0.88 -20.54 7.37
N GLY A 441 1.25 -21.82 7.30
CA GLY A 441 2.34 -22.29 6.47
C GLY A 441 2.02 -22.30 4.97
N GLU A 442 0.74 -22.35 4.62
CA GLU A 442 0.26 -22.07 3.27
C GLU A 442 0.15 -20.55 3.05
N LEU A 443 0.99 -20.01 2.16
CA LEU A 443 1.02 -18.59 1.82
C LEU A 443 -0.08 -18.20 0.83
N ILE A 444 -0.34 -19.05 -0.16
CA ILE A 444 -1.41 -18.90 -1.15
C ILE A 444 -2.25 -20.18 -1.14
N SER A 445 -3.53 -20.04 -0.80
CA SER A 445 -4.50 -21.14 -0.80
C SER A 445 -5.57 -20.88 -1.87
N PHE A 446 -6.17 -21.94 -2.42
CA PHE A 446 -7.25 -21.85 -3.40
C PHE A 446 -8.48 -22.58 -2.88
N ARG A 447 -9.69 -22.06 -3.16
CA ARG A 447 -10.92 -22.76 -2.77
C ARG A 447 -11.03 -24.09 -3.53
N GLN A 448 -11.10 -25.20 -2.81
CA GLN A 448 -11.57 -26.46 -3.39
C GLN A 448 -13.09 -26.40 -3.46
N LEU A 449 -13.66 -26.33 -4.66
CA LEU A 449 -15.10 -26.44 -4.83
C LEU A 449 -15.55 -27.85 -4.36
N PRO A 450 -16.50 -27.98 -3.42
CA PRO A 450 -16.91 -29.28 -2.91
C PRO A 450 -17.49 -30.15 -4.03
N ALA A 451 -17.08 -31.42 -4.07
CA ALA A 451 -17.40 -32.38 -5.12
C ALA A 451 -18.86 -32.89 -5.16
N SER A 452 -19.79 -32.31 -4.39
CA SER A 452 -21.07 -32.94 -4.05
C SER A 452 -22.33 -32.06 -4.19
N VAL A 453 -22.41 -31.19 -5.19
CA VAL A 453 -23.71 -30.67 -5.65
C VAL A 453 -24.11 -31.46 -6.91
N PRO A 454 -25.13 -32.34 -6.84
CA PRO A 454 -25.64 -33.04 -8.02
C PRO A 454 -26.23 -32.00 -8.97
N VAL A 455 -25.68 -31.92 -10.18
CA VAL A 455 -26.26 -31.11 -11.25
C VAL A 455 -27.55 -31.80 -11.67
N GLN A 456 -28.70 -31.13 -11.50
CA GLN A 456 -29.95 -31.58 -12.11
C GLN A 456 -29.81 -31.45 -13.63
N GLU A 457 -30.04 -32.57 -14.31
CA GLU A 457 -29.92 -32.75 -15.74
C GLU A 457 -30.98 -31.91 -16.46
N GLY A 458 -30.63 -30.70 -16.89
CA GLY A 458 -31.56 -29.83 -17.63
C GLY A 458 -31.14 -28.38 -17.85
N ASP A 459 -30.27 -27.80 -17.01
CA ASP A 459 -29.87 -26.41 -17.17
C ASP A 459 -28.62 -26.28 -18.04
N LYS A 460 -28.75 -25.47 -19.10
CA LYS A 460 -27.68 -25.06 -20.01
C LYS A 460 -26.44 -24.64 -19.20
N LYS A 461 -25.28 -25.24 -19.49
CA LYS A 461 -23.94 -24.94 -18.95
C LYS A 461 -23.88 -23.55 -18.31
N SER A 462 -24.08 -23.52 -17.00
CA SER A 462 -23.95 -22.30 -16.21
C SER A 462 -22.48 -21.89 -16.17
N TRP A 463 -22.19 -20.59 -16.03
CA TRP A 463 -20.83 -20.04 -15.85
C TRP A 463 -19.99 -20.78 -14.79
N THR A 464 -20.64 -21.47 -13.85
CA THR A 464 -20.01 -22.29 -12.81
C THR A 464 -19.33 -23.56 -13.33
N ASP A 465 -19.71 -24.10 -14.49
CA ASP A 465 -19.11 -25.34 -15.02
C ASP A 465 -17.77 -25.10 -15.73
N HIS A 466 -17.51 -23.90 -16.27
CA HIS A 466 -16.20 -23.54 -16.83
C HIS A 466 -15.12 -23.38 -15.74
N LEU A 467 -15.50 -23.01 -14.51
CA LEU A 467 -14.59 -22.99 -13.36
C LEU A 467 -14.24 -24.41 -12.86
N ARG A 468 -15.10 -25.42 -13.12
CA ARG A 468 -14.97 -26.79 -12.56
C ARG A 468 -13.95 -27.68 -13.27
N GLU A 469 -13.68 -27.46 -14.56
CA GLU A 469 -12.68 -28.24 -15.30
C GLU A 469 -11.26 -27.66 -15.22
N ASP A 470 -11.14 -26.33 -15.11
CA ASP A 470 -9.86 -25.61 -15.14
C ASP A 470 -9.12 -25.48 -13.78
N ASP A 471 -9.78 -25.82 -12.66
CA ASP A 471 -9.18 -25.82 -11.32
C ASP A 471 -8.59 -27.18 -10.90
N LYS A 472 -8.65 -28.19 -11.79
CA LYS A 472 -7.99 -29.49 -11.61
C LYS A 472 -6.47 -29.34 -11.76
N GLY A 473 -5.80 -28.95 -10.68
CA GLY A 473 -4.33 -28.96 -10.61
C GLY A 473 -3.70 -27.88 -9.74
N VAL A 474 -4.50 -27.00 -9.12
CA VAL A 474 -3.97 -25.93 -8.28
C VAL A 474 -4.05 -26.33 -6.82
N ASN A 475 -2.89 -26.61 -6.23
CA ASN A 475 -2.78 -26.93 -4.81
C ASN A 475 -2.46 -25.67 -4.00
N ASN A 476 -2.74 -25.74 -2.70
CA ASN A 476 -2.24 -24.75 -1.76
C ASN A 476 -0.70 -24.74 -1.78
N MET A 477 -0.12 -23.56 -1.62
CA MET A 477 1.30 -23.32 -1.83
C MET A 477 1.94 -22.79 -0.54
N THR A 478 3.07 -23.40 -0.15
CA THR A 478 3.95 -22.84 0.89
C THR A 478 4.62 -21.56 0.39
N SER A 479 5.36 -20.85 1.25
CA SER A 479 6.08 -19.64 0.85
C SER A 479 7.05 -19.86 -0.32
N GLU A 480 7.73 -21.01 -0.38
CA GLU A 480 8.68 -21.33 -1.45
C GLU A 480 7.96 -21.60 -2.78
N MET A 481 6.93 -22.45 -2.74
CA MET A 481 6.12 -22.78 -3.91
C MET A 481 5.42 -21.53 -4.47
N ALA A 482 4.86 -20.71 -3.58
CA ALA A 482 4.23 -19.45 -3.95
C ALA A 482 5.23 -18.47 -4.55
N GLY A 483 6.45 -18.38 -4.00
CA GLY A 483 7.50 -17.53 -4.54
C GLY A 483 7.89 -17.93 -5.97
N GLN A 484 8.11 -19.21 -6.23
CA GLN A 484 8.38 -19.71 -7.57
C GLN A 484 7.20 -19.45 -8.51
N TRP A 485 5.98 -19.74 -8.06
CA TRP A 485 4.78 -19.53 -8.86
C TRP A 485 4.58 -18.06 -9.24
N ILE A 486 4.82 -17.12 -8.31
CA ILE A 486 4.78 -15.68 -8.62
C ILE A 486 5.83 -15.34 -9.68
N LEU A 487 7.06 -15.84 -9.56
CA LEU A 487 8.11 -15.58 -10.54
C LEU A 487 7.72 -16.06 -11.94
N GLU A 488 7.16 -17.26 -12.07
CA GLU A 488 6.63 -17.82 -13.32
C GLU A 488 5.56 -16.93 -13.96
N HIS A 489 4.81 -16.18 -13.16
CA HIS A 489 3.76 -15.27 -13.64
C HIS A 489 4.24 -13.83 -13.79
N THR A 490 5.52 -13.53 -13.55
CA THR A 490 6.09 -12.19 -13.70
C THR A 490 7.01 -12.08 -14.92
N PRO A 491 7.17 -10.89 -15.51
CA PRO A 491 8.08 -10.69 -16.63
C PRO A 491 9.52 -11.11 -16.32
N SER A 492 10.22 -11.65 -17.32
CA SER A 492 11.62 -12.07 -17.16
C SER A 492 12.57 -10.93 -16.76
N SER A 493 12.23 -9.69 -17.09
CA SER A 493 12.94 -8.49 -16.62
C SER A 493 12.89 -8.36 -15.10
N PHE A 494 11.72 -8.55 -14.49
CA PHE A 494 11.55 -8.54 -13.04
C PHE A 494 12.34 -9.68 -12.37
N GLN A 495 12.27 -10.89 -12.94
CA GLN A 495 13.02 -12.04 -12.42
C GLN A 495 14.53 -11.78 -12.42
N LYS A 496 15.06 -11.20 -13.52
CA LYS A 496 16.48 -10.82 -13.61
C LYS A 496 16.84 -9.75 -12.60
N MET A 497 16.03 -8.68 -12.50
CA MET A 497 16.24 -7.62 -11.51
C MET A 497 16.28 -8.17 -10.09
N LEU A 498 15.37 -9.08 -9.76
CA LEU A 498 15.31 -9.70 -8.44
C LEU A 498 16.58 -10.52 -8.14
N ALA A 499 16.99 -11.37 -9.09
CA ALA A 499 18.15 -12.24 -8.96
C ALA A 499 19.49 -11.50 -8.90
N THR A 500 19.62 -10.33 -9.55
CA THR A 500 20.85 -9.53 -9.54
C THR A 500 20.98 -8.62 -8.33
N ASN A 501 19.90 -8.39 -7.56
CA ASN A 501 19.92 -7.44 -6.45
C ASN A 501 19.69 -8.08 -5.07
N TYR A 502 19.01 -9.23 -5.00
CA TYR A 502 18.48 -9.73 -3.73
C TYR A 502 18.61 -11.25 -3.57
N SER A 503 18.65 -11.69 -2.31
CA SER A 503 18.52 -13.08 -1.90
C SER A 503 17.43 -13.28 -0.86
N PHE A 504 16.89 -14.50 -0.81
CA PHE A 504 15.72 -14.85 0.01
C PHE A 504 15.87 -16.17 0.79
N GLY A 505 17.05 -16.79 0.74
CA GLY A 505 17.30 -18.05 1.44
C GLY A 505 17.64 -17.83 2.92
N ILE A 506 18.13 -18.91 3.51
CA ILE A 506 18.71 -18.94 4.85
C ILE A 506 20.06 -19.65 4.76
N GLU A 507 21.13 -18.99 5.19
CA GLU A 507 22.45 -19.62 5.23
C GLU A 507 22.67 -20.27 6.61
N ARG A 508 23.17 -21.51 6.58
CA ARG A 508 23.66 -22.44 7.63
C ARG A 508 25.07 -22.23 8.17
N ASP A 509 25.96 -21.94 7.24
CA ASP A 509 27.39 -22.11 7.40
C ASP A 509 28.07 -20.77 7.75
N GLU A 510 28.85 -20.75 8.82
CA GLU A 510 29.60 -19.55 9.23
C GLU A 510 30.63 -19.10 8.19
N GLU A 511 31.23 -20.02 7.44
CA GLU A 511 32.21 -19.68 6.39
C GLU A 511 31.51 -19.13 5.14
N VAL A 512 30.30 -19.60 4.82
CA VAL A 512 29.49 -19.00 3.75
C VAL A 512 29.01 -17.61 4.17
N LEU A 513 28.54 -17.44 5.41
CA LEU A 513 28.15 -16.13 5.96
C LEU A 513 29.30 -15.10 5.88
N LYS A 514 30.53 -15.51 6.18
CA LYS A 514 31.73 -14.66 6.03
C LYS A 514 31.96 -14.23 4.58
N ARG A 515 31.74 -15.11 3.61
CA ARG A 515 31.87 -14.79 2.18
C ARG A 515 30.73 -13.86 1.72
N ASN A 516 29.51 -14.11 2.19
CA ASN A 516 28.34 -13.30 1.85
C ASN A 516 28.44 -11.85 2.34
N ASP A 517 29.27 -11.55 3.35
CA ASP A 517 29.52 -10.17 3.77
C ASP A 517 30.11 -9.30 2.64
N PHE A 518 30.73 -9.90 1.62
CA PHE A 518 31.30 -9.20 0.46
C PHE A 518 30.41 -9.28 -0.80
N ASP A 519 29.25 -9.94 -0.73
CA ASP A 519 28.33 -10.08 -1.85
C ASP A 519 27.12 -9.14 -1.69
N HIS A 520 27.04 -8.13 -2.55
CA HIS A 520 26.00 -7.10 -2.50
C HIS A 520 24.58 -7.65 -2.64
N THR A 521 24.41 -8.79 -3.31
CA THR A 521 23.09 -9.42 -3.48
C THR A 521 22.53 -9.95 -2.16
N LYS A 522 23.41 -10.16 -1.16
CA LYS A 522 23.08 -10.78 0.13
C LYS A 522 22.83 -9.79 1.24
N TRP A 523 23.35 -8.57 1.15
CA TRP A 523 23.34 -7.57 2.24
C TRP A 523 21.96 -7.18 2.75
N THR A 524 20.91 -7.39 1.96
CA THR A 524 19.52 -7.12 2.38
C THR A 524 18.92 -8.26 3.20
N ASN A 525 19.53 -9.44 3.18
CA ASN A 525 19.02 -10.64 3.82
C ASN A 525 19.73 -10.87 5.16
N PRO A 526 19.08 -10.58 6.30
CA PRO A 526 19.70 -10.78 7.60
C PRO A 526 19.90 -12.26 7.97
N LEU A 527 19.35 -13.19 7.19
CA LEU A 527 19.59 -14.64 7.33
C LEU A 527 20.83 -15.12 6.57
N GLU A 528 21.38 -14.31 5.66
CA GLU A 528 22.55 -14.67 4.84
C GLU A 528 23.78 -13.79 5.13
N VAL A 529 23.65 -12.79 6.02
CA VAL A 529 24.70 -11.81 6.33
C VAL A 529 24.82 -11.60 7.83
N ARG A 530 26.04 -11.30 8.29
CA ARG A 530 26.35 -11.15 9.72
C ARG A 530 26.21 -9.69 10.15
N LEU A 531 25.86 -9.45 11.41
CA LEU A 531 25.99 -8.14 12.01
C LEU A 531 27.46 -7.67 12.00
N PRO A 532 27.69 -6.34 11.95
CA PRO A 532 29.03 -5.75 11.85
C PRO A 532 29.90 -6.02 13.08
N ASN A 533 31.21 -5.81 12.96
CA ASN A 533 32.11 -5.94 14.10
C ASN A 533 32.06 -4.71 15.02
N ALA A 534 31.05 -4.62 15.89
CA ALA A 534 30.83 -3.45 16.75
C ALA A 534 30.34 -3.83 18.18
N PRO A 535 31.20 -4.39 19.05
CA PRO A 535 30.79 -4.86 20.37
C PRO A 535 30.27 -3.75 21.30
N SER A 536 30.62 -2.47 21.07
CA SER A 536 30.08 -1.38 21.90
C SER A 536 28.74 -0.82 21.39
N MET A 537 28.37 -1.13 20.14
CA MET A 537 27.12 -0.67 19.53
C MET A 537 25.92 -1.32 20.24
N LYS A 538 24.88 -0.53 20.48
CA LYS A 538 23.60 -1.02 21.01
C LYS A 538 22.58 -1.14 19.90
N MET A 539 21.77 -2.19 19.91
CA MET A 539 20.70 -2.36 18.95
C MET A 539 19.36 -2.46 19.68
N PHE A 540 18.38 -1.66 19.26
CA PHE A 540 17.03 -1.65 19.80
C PHE A 540 16.05 -2.05 18.70
N CYS A 541 15.29 -3.11 18.92
CA CYS A 541 14.18 -3.47 18.05
C CYS A 541 12.87 -3.08 18.74
N VAL A 542 12.19 -2.07 18.19
CA VAL A 542 10.98 -1.50 18.75
C VAL A 542 9.84 -1.69 17.75
N TYR A 543 8.78 -2.40 18.13
CA TYR A 543 7.66 -2.66 17.23
C TYR A 543 6.34 -2.82 17.95
N GLY A 544 5.26 -2.62 17.20
CA GLY A 544 3.89 -2.77 17.69
C GLY A 544 3.41 -4.21 17.68
N HIS A 545 2.50 -4.52 18.60
CA HIS A 545 1.77 -5.79 18.65
C HIS A 545 0.31 -5.55 19.04
N GLY A 546 -0.60 -6.40 18.57
CA GLY A 546 -2.01 -6.39 18.94
C GLY A 546 -2.95 -5.88 17.85
N LYS A 547 -2.46 -5.70 16.61
CA LYS A 547 -3.29 -5.39 15.45
C LYS A 547 -3.28 -6.57 14.47
N GLU A 548 -4.45 -7.01 14.04
CA GLU A 548 -4.57 -8.12 13.10
C GLU A 548 -3.87 -7.78 11.78
N THR A 549 -2.98 -8.65 11.33
CA THR A 549 -2.05 -8.40 10.22
C THR A 549 -2.17 -9.47 9.15
N GLU A 550 -1.95 -9.12 7.88
CA GLU A 550 -2.01 -10.09 6.79
C GLU A 550 -0.86 -11.09 6.85
N ARG A 551 -1.17 -12.39 6.80
CA ARG A 551 -0.19 -13.47 6.93
C ARG A 551 -0.15 -14.42 5.74
N SER A 552 -1.28 -14.63 5.07
CA SER A 552 -1.42 -15.41 3.82
C SER A 552 -2.76 -15.10 3.15
N TYR A 553 -2.98 -15.62 1.95
CA TYR A 553 -4.12 -15.22 1.10
C TYR A 553 -4.82 -16.42 0.48
N TRP A 554 -6.14 -16.29 0.34
CA TRP A 554 -6.97 -17.12 -0.52
C TRP A 554 -7.12 -16.42 -1.86
N TYR A 555 -6.80 -17.15 -2.91
CA TYR A 555 -6.87 -16.68 -4.28
C TYR A 555 -7.96 -17.40 -5.06
N THR A 556 -8.49 -16.69 -6.03
CA THR A 556 -9.37 -17.21 -7.07
C THR A 556 -8.76 -16.92 -8.44
N ARG A 557 -9.21 -17.66 -9.45
CA ARG A 557 -8.69 -17.56 -10.81
C ARG A 557 -9.83 -17.27 -11.78
N GLY A 558 -9.57 -16.38 -12.73
CA GLY A 558 -10.50 -16.03 -13.79
C GLY A 558 -10.11 -16.59 -15.14
N GLU A 559 -10.56 -15.91 -16.18
CA GLU A 559 -10.25 -16.25 -17.56
C GLU A 559 -8.75 -16.05 -17.87
N TYR A 560 -8.32 -16.71 -18.94
CA TYR A 560 -7.00 -16.47 -19.50
C TYR A 560 -6.87 -15.04 -20.03
N GLU A 561 -5.73 -14.42 -19.75
CA GLU A 561 -5.32 -13.14 -20.27
C GLU A 561 -4.65 -13.34 -21.64
N TYR A 562 -5.17 -12.60 -22.61
CA TYR A 562 -4.70 -12.54 -23.99
C TYR A 562 -3.98 -11.21 -24.20
N ASP A 563 -3.00 -11.17 -25.10
CA ASP A 563 -2.28 -9.94 -25.41
C ASP A 563 -3.25 -8.90 -26.01
N GLU A 564 -3.06 -7.61 -25.72
CA GLU A 564 -3.91 -6.53 -26.25
C GLU A 564 -3.65 -6.24 -27.75
N SER A 565 -3.03 -7.18 -28.46
CA SER A 565 -2.90 -7.13 -29.92
C SER A 565 -4.29 -7.37 -30.54
N ALA A 566 -5.04 -6.28 -30.69
CA ALA A 566 -6.28 -6.26 -31.45
C ALA A 566 -6.02 -6.88 -32.83
N ALA A 567 -6.88 -7.80 -33.26
CA ALA A 567 -6.89 -8.24 -34.66
C ALA A 567 -6.96 -7.00 -35.55
N ASP A 568 -6.22 -6.98 -36.67
CA ASP A 568 -6.11 -5.86 -37.64
C ASP A 568 -7.44 -5.44 -38.32
N GLY A 569 -8.60 -5.82 -37.78
CA GLY A 569 -9.92 -5.39 -38.23
C GLY A 569 -11.05 -5.98 -37.39
N LEU A 570 -12.21 -5.32 -37.41
CA LEU A 570 -13.42 -5.72 -36.68
C LEU A 570 -13.97 -7.12 -37.06
N THR A 571 -13.52 -7.69 -38.18
CA THR A 571 -13.86 -9.03 -38.67
C THR A 571 -12.77 -9.53 -39.64
N PRO A 572 -11.71 -10.23 -39.19
CA PRO A 572 -10.74 -10.81 -40.11
C PRO A 572 -11.39 -12.00 -40.86
N HIS A 573 -11.50 -11.89 -42.18
CA HIS A 573 -11.92 -12.99 -43.04
C HIS A 573 -10.69 -13.74 -43.55
N CYS A 574 -10.67 -15.07 -43.42
CA CYS A 574 -9.70 -15.91 -44.11
C CYS A 574 -9.97 -15.84 -45.62
N ASN A 575 -9.05 -15.26 -46.38
CA ASN A 575 -9.05 -15.33 -47.84
C ASN A 575 -8.32 -16.60 -48.27
N ASP A 576 -9.04 -17.71 -48.38
CA ASP A 576 -8.52 -18.90 -49.07
C ASP A 576 -9.26 -19.05 -50.41
N PRO A 577 -8.58 -19.04 -51.57
CA PRO A 577 -9.23 -19.12 -52.88
C PRO A 577 -9.32 -20.58 -53.35
N ASP A 578 -9.82 -21.50 -52.52
CA ASP A 578 -10.07 -22.88 -52.94
C ASP A 578 -11.58 -23.19 -53.04
N PRO A 579 -12.17 -23.13 -54.25
CA PRO A 579 -13.58 -23.41 -54.49
C PRO A 579 -13.94 -24.90 -54.40
N SER A 580 -13.02 -25.79 -54.02
CA SER A 580 -13.25 -27.24 -53.95
C SER A 580 -13.38 -27.82 -52.54
N SER A 581 -13.19 -27.02 -51.47
CA SER A 581 -13.35 -27.53 -50.10
C SER A 581 -14.82 -27.48 -49.66
N ASN A 582 -15.49 -28.64 -49.70
CA ASN A 582 -16.77 -28.83 -49.03
C ASN A 582 -16.58 -28.64 -47.51
N GLN A 583 -16.83 -27.43 -46.99
CA GLN A 583 -17.17 -27.06 -45.61
C GLN A 583 -16.58 -27.85 -44.42
N THR A 584 -15.39 -28.45 -44.53
CA THR A 584 -14.68 -29.10 -43.42
C THR A 584 -13.17 -28.81 -43.46
N GLY A 585 -12.79 -27.63 -43.96
CA GLY A 585 -11.43 -27.10 -43.84
C GLY A 585 -11.24 -26.31 -42.54
N PRO A 586 -9.98 -26.04 -42.11
CA PRO A 586 -9.65 -25.45 -40.80
C PRO A 586 -10.18 -24.01 -40.59
N CYS A 587 -10.77 -23.39 -41.61
CA CYS A 587 -11.26 -22.01 -41.59
C CYS A 587 -12.80 -21.91 -41.72
N ALA A 588 -13.54 -22.87 -41.18
CA ALA A 588 -15.00 -22.81 -41.12
C ALA A 588 -15.48 -21.91 -39.96
N GLY A 589 -15.25 -20.59 -40.06
CA GLY A 589 -15.83 -19.63 -39.11
C GLY A 589 -15.14 -18.27 -39.05
N ILE A 590 -15.88 -17.27 -38.58
CA ILE A 590 -15.34 -15.97 -38.16
C ILE A 590 -14.65 -16.19 -36.82
N THR A 591 -13.31 -16.12 -36.76
CA THR A 591 -12.59 -16.08 -35.49
C THR A 591 -12.37 -14.61 -35.13
N PRO A 592 -12.84 -14.11 -33.96
CA PRO A 592 -12.60 -12.74 -33.53
C PRO A 592 -11.13 -12.48 -33.13
N ARG A 593 -10.25 -13.48 -33.29
CA ARG A 593 -8.91 -13.54 -32.73
C ARG A 593 -7.93 -14.13 -33.75
N THR A 594 -6.67 -13.73 -33.66
CA THR A 594 -5.61 -14.16 -34.57
C THR A 594 -5.19 -15.61 -34.26
N PRO A 595 -4.74 -16.41 -35.24
CA PRO A 595 -4.31 -17.80 -35.03
C PRO A 595 -3.11 -17.98 -34.07
N LEU A 596 -2.45 -16.89 -33.67
CA LEU A 596 -1.31 -16.84 -32.75
C LEU A 596 -1.66 -16.22 -31.38
N ASP A 597 -2.95 -15.99 -31.10
CA ASP A 597 -3.46 -15.47 -29.83
C ASP A 597 -3.45 -16.56 -28.74
N ILE A 598 -2.24 -17.00 -28.36
CA ILE A 598 -2.01 -18.00 -27.33
C ILE A 598 -2.17 -17.32 -25.96
N PRO A 599 -3.07 -17.80 -25.08
CA PRO A 599 -3.23 -17.22 -23.75
C PRO A 599 -1.93 -17.33 -22.97
N LEU A 600 -1.34 -16.20 -22.59
CA LEU A 600 -0.02 -16.16 -21.97
C LEU A 600 -0.08 -16.50 -20.48
N MET A 601 -1.15 -16.09 -19.77
CA MET A 601 -1.30 -16.29 -18.33
C MET A 601 -2.79 -16.29 -17.91
N ARG A 602 -3.14 -16.93 -16.79
CA ARG A 602 -4.50 -16.87 -16.21
C ARG A 602 -4.58 -15.75 -15.18
N LYS A 603 -5.64 -14.93 -15.22
CA LYS A 603 -5.84 -13.87 -14.21
C LYS A 603 -6.08 -14.49 -12.84
N SER A 604 -5.35 -14.01 -11.83
CA SER A 604 -5.47 -14.45 -10.44
C SER A 604 -5.63 -13.24 -9.54
N TRP A 605 -6.56 -13.29 -8.58
CA TRP A 605 -6.81 -12.22 -7.62
C TRP A 605 -7.20 -12.78 -6.26
N ILE A 606 -7.07 -11.96 -5.21
CA ILE A 606 -7.47 -12.32 -3.85
C ILE A 606 -8.98 -12.54 -3.84
N ASP A 607 -9.41 -13.65 -3.25
CA ASP A 607 -10.80 -14.03 -3.15
C ASP A 607 -11.52 -13.22 -2.05
N ALA A 608 -11.90 -11.99 -2.40
CA ALA A 608 -12.58 -11.06 -1.49
C ALA A 608 -13.95 -11.55 -1.00
N GLU A 609 -14.53 -12.56 -1.64
CA GLU A 609 -15.80 -13.16 -1.24
C GLU A 609 -15.62 -14.20 -0.12
N TYR A 610 -14.39 -14.68 0.12
CA TYR A 610 -14.14 -15.70 1.12
C TYR A 610 -13.93 -15.05 2.49
N THR A 611 -14.85 -15.29 3.42
CA THR A 611 -14.71 -14.81 4.81
C THR A 611 -15.16 -15.92 5.74
N ASP A 612 -14.29 -16.27 6.68
CA ASP A 612 -14.54 -17.23 7.75
C ASP A 612 -13.96 -16.65 9.05
N GLU A 613 -14.85 -16.06 9.87
CA GLU A 613 -14.50 -15.51 11.19
C GLU A 613 -14.33 -16.60 12.26
N ASN A 614 -14.86 -17.79 11.99
CA ASN A 614 -14.81 -18.92 12.90
C ASN A 614 -13.52 -19.72 12.67
N ALA A 615 -12.95 -19.70 11.47
CA ALA A 615 -11.65 -20.32 11.20
C ALA A 615 -10.56 -19.84 12.17
N VAL A 616 -9.68 -20.77 12.53
CA VAL A 616 -8.46 -20.47 13.27
C VAL A 616 -7.30 -20.87 12.38
N PRO A 617 -6.52 -19.89 11.87
CA PRO A 617 -6.66 -18.44 11.98
C PRO A 617 -7.82 -17.85 11.13
N LYS A 618 -8.30 -16.66 11.52
CA LYS A 618 -9.44 -15.98 10.88
C LYS A 618 -9.14 -15.60 9.44
N VAL A 619 -10.16 -15.66 8.59
CA VAL A 619 -10.06 -15.24 7.19
C VAL A 619 -11.08 -14.14 6.89
N ARG A 620 -10.63 -13.00 6.38
CA ARG A 620 -11.48 -11.86 6.00
C ARG A 620 -11.19 -11.38 4.60
N ASN A 621 -12.20 -11.41 3.72
CA ASN A 621 -12.07 -11.02 2.32
C ASN A 621 -10.85 -11.67 1.63
N GLY A 622 -10.68 -12.97 1.84
CA GLY A 622 -9.58 -13.75 1.29
C GLY A 622 -8.24 -13.53 1.98
N VAL A 623 -8.15 -12.72 3.03
CA VAL A 623 -6.91 -12.50 3.79
C VAL A 623 -6.93 -13.32 5.06
N LYS A 624 -5.98 -14.23 5.23
CA LYS A 624 -5.76 -14.97 6.47
C LYS A 624 -4.99 -14.07 7.44
N MET A 625 -5.61 -13.77 8.57
CA MET A 625 -5.14 -12.81 9.56
C MET A 625 -4.24 -13.50 10.59
N GLY A 626 -3.09 -12.91 10.87
CA GLY A 626 -2.19 -13.30 11.96
C GLY A 626 -1.87 -12.12 12.87
N GLU A 627 -0.88 -12.31 13.74
CA GLU A 627 -0.43 -11.28 14.67
C GLU A 627 0.59 -10.32 14.04
N GLY A 628 0.60 -9.06 14.48
CA GLY A 628 1.57 -8.06 14.04
C GLY A 628 1.16 -6.64 14.41
N ASP A 629 1.64 -5.68 13.62
CA ASP A 629 1.40 -4.24 13.78
C ASP A 629 0.37 -3.67 12.79
N GLY A 630 -0.34 -4.53 12.07
CA GLY A 630 -1.32 -4.20 11.04
C GLY A 630 -0.78 -4.30 9.61
N THR A 631 0.54 -4.19 9.43
CA THR A 631 1.22 -4.28 8.11
C THR A 631 2.24 -5.41 8.07
N VAL A 632 3.03 -5.58 9.12
CA VAL A 632 4.14 -6.53 9.20
C VAL A 632 3.82 -7.60 10.23
N SER A 633 3.97 -8.88 9.83
CA SER A 633 3.71 -10.00 10.72
C SER A 633 4.70 -10.03 11.90
N LEU A 634 4.24 -10.54 13.03
CA LEU A 634 5.04 -10.61 14.26
C LEU A 634 6.36 -11.38 14.09
N ILE A 635 6.35 -12.48 13.32
CA ILE A 635 7.57 -13.22 12.97
C ILE A 635 8.59 -12.30 12.29
N SER A 636 8.14 -11.49 11.34
CA SER A 636 9.02 -10.61 10.57
C SER A 636 9.56 -9.42 11.38
N LEU A 637 8.74 -8.89 12.30
CA LEU A 637 9.12 -7.83 13.22
C LEU A 637 10.18 -8.29 14.23
N GLY A 638 9.97 -9.46 14.83
CA GLY A 638 10.66 -9.82 16.07
C GLY A 638 11.65 -10.99 15.98
N ALA A 639 11.47 -11.97 15.09
CA ALA A 639 12.17 -13.24 15.20
C ALA A 639 13.71 -13.12 15.11
N MET A 640 14.20 -12.23 14.23
CA MET A 640 15.63 -11.93 14.14
C MET A 640 16.15 -11.25 15.42
N CYS A 641 15.40 -10.31 16.00
CA CYS A 641 15.86 -9.61 17.20
C CYS A 641 15.83 -10.49 18.46
N VAL A 642 14.84 -11.37 18.55
CA VAL A 642 14.59 -12.21 19.72
C VAL A 642 15.54 -13.41 19.76
N GLU A 643 15.76 -14.07 18.63
CA GLU A 643 16.49 -15.34 18.59
C GLU A 643 17.63 -15.31 17.53
N GLY A 644 17.37 -14.82 16.32
CA GLY A 644 18.34 -14.85 15.22
C GLY A 644 19.67 -14.16 15.55
N TRP A 645 19.64 -12.86 15.87
CA TRP A 645 20.81 -12.06 16.24
C TRP A 645 21.31 -12.29 17.67
N LYS A 646 20.68 -13.15 18.46
CA LYS A 646 21.27 -13.65 19.71
C LYS A 646 22.27 -14.79 19.43
N ARG A 647 22.21 -15.41 18.24
CA ARG A 647 23.13 -16.48 17.83
C ARG A 647 24.43 -15.92 17.29
N LYS A 648 25.54 -16.53 17.70
CA LYS A 648 26.92 -16.10 17.34
C LYS A 648 27.15 -16.05 15.83
N ARG A 649 26.53 -16.95 15.06
CA ARG A 649 26.70 -17.05 13.61
C ARG A 649 26.29 -15.78 12.86
N TRP A 650 25.16 -15.17 13.23
CA TRP A 650 24.69 -13.90 12.65
C TRP A 650 25.11 -12.69 13.49
N ASN A 651 25.56 -12.86 14.73
CA ASN A 651 26.06 -11.79 15.59
C ASN A 651 27.42 -12.17 16.21
N PRO A 652 28.51 -12.14 15.40
CA PRO A 652 29.82 -12.62 15.84
C PRO A 652 30.40 -11.80 17.00
N SER A 653 30.13 -10.50 17.04
CA SER A 653 30.66 -9.56 18.03
C SER A 653 29.76 -9.38 19.26
N ARG A 654 28.65 -10.13 19.34
CA ARG A 654 27.70 -10.12 20.46
C ARG A 654 27.15 -8.72 20.77
N ILE A 655 26.79 -7.99 19.72
CA ILE A 655 26.07 -6.71 19.82
C ILE A 655 24.86 -6.89 20.73
N ASN A 656 24.67 -5.98 21.68
CA ASN A 656 23.55 -6.05 22.60
C ASN A 656 22.25 -5.67 21.88
N VAL A 657 21.38 -6.65 21.63
CA VAL A 657 20.06 -6.47 21.01
C VAL A 657 19.01 -6.41 22.10
N THR A 658 18.29 -5.30 22.24
CA THR A 658 17.18 -5.09 23.19
C THR A 658 15.87 -5.04 22.43
N VAL A 659 14.89 -5.86 22.84
CA VAL A 659 13.58 -5.94 22.19
C VAL A 659 12.51 -5.23 23.03
N VAL A 660 11.76 -4.32 22.41
CA VAL A 660 10.67 -3.59 23.06
C VAL A 660 9.40 -3.70 22.23
N GLU A 661 8.45 -4.50 22.72
CA GLU A 661 7.12 -4.61 22.13
C GLU A 661 6.15 -3.60 22.73
N LEU A 662 5.40 -2.93 21.86
CA LEU A 662 4.43 -1.91 22.22
C LEU A 662 3.00 -2.43 22.00
N PRO A 663 2.16 -2.48 23.05
CA PRO A 663 0.78 -2.94 22.90
C PRO A 663 -0.07 -1.89 22.18
N HIS A 664 -0.76 -2.31 21.12
CA HIS A 664 -1.69 -1.47 20.36
C HIS A 664 -2.96 -1.20 21.18
N ARG A 665 -3.05 0.01 21.75
CA ARG A 665 -4.20 0.48 22.56
C ARG A 665 -4.68 1.84 22.05
N PRO A 666 -5.32 1.89 20.86
CA PRO A 666 -5.71 3.14 20.24
C PRO A 666 -6.83 3.82 21.02
N VAL A 667 -6.81 5.15 21.07
CA VAL A 667 -7.92 5.96 21.58
C VAL A 667 -8.93 6.19 20.45
N PRO A 668 -10.16 5.65 20.51
CA PRO A 668 -11.09 5.70 19.37
C PRO A 668 -11.51 7.11 18.96
N SER A 669 -11.49 8.06 19.89
CA SER A 669 -11.83 9.46 19.64
C SER A 669 -10.70 10.27 19.01
N MET A 670 -9.49 9.70 18.89
CA MET A 670 -8.33 10.38 18.31
C MET A 670 -8.05 9.84 16.90
N PRO A 671 -7.82 10.72 15.91
CA PRO A 671 -7.31 10.28 14.61
C PRO A 671 -5.99 9.53 14.83
N ARG A 672 -5.81 8.39 14.15
CA ARG A 672 -4.58 7.59 14.19
C ARG A 672 -4.22 7.02 15.58
N GLY A 673 -5.22 6.83 16.44
CA GLY A 673 -5.12 6.03 17.67
C GLY A 673 -4.38 6.69 18.85
N GLY A 674 -3.85 7.89 18.70
CA GLY A 674 -3.26 8.65 19.82
C GLY A 674 -1.97 8.03 20.40
N ALA A 675 -1.73 8.22 21.70
CA ALA A 675 -0.42 7.98 22.33
C ALA A 675 0.05 6.54 22.41
N ASN A 676 -0.92 5.62 22.50
CA ASN A 676 -0.67 4.20 22.68
C ASN A 676 -1.02 3.42 21.41
N THR A 677 -1.06 4.10 20.26
CA THR A 677 -1.15 3.42 18.98
C THR A 677 0.15 2.69 18.70
N SER A 678 0.03 1.49 18.16
CA SER A 678 1.16 0.70 17.67
C SER A 678 0.88 0.14 16.28
N ASP A 679 0.05 0.85 15.51
CA ASP A 679 -0.11 0.61 14.08
C ASP A 679 1.19 0.95 13.35
N HIS A 680 1.51 0.24 12.27
CA HIS A 680 2.81 0.25 11.61
C HIS A 680 3.42 1.65 11.37
N VAL A 681 2.64 2.60 10.86
CA VAL A 681 3.08 3.99 10.64
C VAL A 681 2.82 4.87 11.86
N ASP A 682 1.69 4.67 12.54
CA ASP A 682 1.28 5.52 13.67
C ASP A 682 2.19 5.33 14.89
N VAL A 683 2.93 4.22 14.98
CA VAL A 683 3.88 3.95 16.05
C VAL A 683 4.95 5.04 16.19
N LEU A 684 5.27 5.77 15.11
CA LEU A 684 6.19 6.92 15.13
C LEU A 684 5.66 8.11 15.96
N GLY A 685 4.33 8.21 16.13
CA GLY A 685 3.69 9.21 16.99
C GLY A 685 3.33 8.69 18.39
N SER A 686 3.73 7.45 18.71
CA SER A 686 3.53 6.88 20.03
C SER A 686 4.47 7.51 21.04
N THR A 687 3.98 7.74 22.26
CA THR A 687 4.79 8.31 23.34
C THR A 687 5.98 7.41 23.67
N ALA A 688 5.78 6.08 23.63
CA ALA A 688 6.82 5.11 23.96
C ALA A 688 8.00 5.12 22.96
N VAL A 689 7.75 5.16 21.64
CA VAL A 689 8.84 5.27 20.66
C VAL A 689 9.61 6.57 20.81
N ASN A 690 8.89 7.68 20.99
CA ASN A 690 9.51 8.99 21.20
C ASN A 690 10.40 8.96 22.46
N GLU A 691 9.93 8.36 23.55
CA GLU A 691 10.70 8.21 24.79
C GLU A 691 11.97 7.39 24.59
N ILE A 692 11.89 6.26 23.86
CA ILE A 692 13.05 5.40 23.57
C ILE A 692 14.10 6.15 22.74
N ILE A 693 13.68 6.82 21.66
CA ILE A 693 14.60 7.58 20.80
C ILE A 693 15.28 8.68 21.62
N LEU A 694 14.51 9.47 22.39
CA LEU A 694 15.08 10.54 23.20
C LEU A 694 16.02 10.00 24.30
N LYS A 695 15.69 8.89 24.97
CA LYS A 695 16.58 8.27 25.96
C LYS A 695 17.92 7.88 25.35
N VAL A 696 17.89 7.24 24.18
CA VAL A 696 19.12 6.81 23.49
C VAL A 696 19.92 8.03 23.00
N ALA A 697 19.24 9.01 22.40
CA ALA A 697 19.85 10.23 21.87
C ALA A 697 20.51 11.12 22.96
N THR A 698 19.92 11.17 24.15
CA THR A 698 20.39 11.97 25.31
C THR A 698 21.34 11.23 26.26
N GLY A 699 21.82 10.02 25.89
CA GLY A 699 22.83 9.29 26.66
C GLY A 699 22.32 8.31 27.73
N VAL A 700 21.02 8.28 27.99
CA VAL A 700 20.39 7.38 28.98
C VAL A 700 19.74 6.14 28.36
N GLY A 701 20.23 5.70 27.19
CA GLY A 701 19.70 4.53 26.47
C GLY A 701 19.78 3.21 27.26
N HIS A 702 20.61 3.14 28.31
CA HIS A 702 20.67 1.99 29.22
C HIS A 702 19.42 1.82 30.10
N GLU A 703 18.58 2.86 30.21
CA GLU A 703 17.29 2.79 30.90
C GLU A 703 16.22 2.05 30.10
N VAL A 704 16.45 1.82 28.80
CA VAL A 704 15.51 1.10 27.93
C VAL A 704 15.62 -0.39 28.24
N GLN A 705 14.55 -0.97 28.80
CA GLN A 705 14.48 -2.38 29.19
C GLN A 705 13.72 -3.20 28.16
N GLU A 706 14.03 -4.50 28.09
CA GLU A 706 13.27 -5.43 27.26
C GLU A 706 11.82 -5.54 27.74
N SER A 707 10.88 -5.54 26.81
CA SER A 707 9.44 -5.69 27.08
C SER A 707 8.83 -6.59 26.03
N PHE A 708 8.06 -7.59 26.49
CA PHE A 708 7.35 -8.54 25.64
C PHE A 708 5.86 -8.52 26.00
N VAL A 709 5.03 -8.36 24.98
CA VAL A 709 3.56 -8.41 25.03
C VAL A 709 3.05 -9.67 24.31
N SER A 710 3.80 -10.17 23.31
CA SER A 710 3.44 -11.28 22.44
C SER A 710 4.17 -12.58 22.79
N ASP A 711 3.73 -13.67 22.14
CA ASP A 711 4.38 -14.99 22.21
C ASP A 711 5.52 -15.17 21.21
N ILE A 712 6.10 -14.09 20.69
CA ILE A 712 7.21 -14.13 19.72
C ILE A 712 8.39 -14.99 20.17
N ARG A 713 8.66 -15.10 21.48
CA ARG A 713 9.72 -15.98 22.02
C ARG A 713 9.41 -17.45 21.77
N SER A 714 8.14 -17.85 21.87
CA SER A 714 7.69 -19.19 21.53
C SER A 714 7.80 -19.41 20.02
N TYR A 715 7.30 -18.46 19.22
CA TYR A 715 7.29 -18.58 17.76
C TYR A 715 8.70 -18.66 17.19
N SER A 716 9.60 -17.81 17.69
CA SER A 716 11.00 -17.80 17.29
C SER A 716 11.69 -19.12 17.62
N ARG A 717 11.39 -19.80 18.73
CA ARG A 717 12.00 -21.11 19.03
C ARG A 717 11.54 -22.23 18.10
N ARG A 718 10.36 -22.09 17.47
CA ARG A 718 9.80 -23.08 16.53
C ARG A 718 10.34 -22.93 15.10
N ILE A 719 11.07 -21.86 14.82
CA ILE A 719 11.74 -21.62 13.54
C ILE A 719 12.92 -22.58 13.38
N GLY A 720 13.11 -23.12 12.17
CA GLY A 720 14.24 -23.97 11.81
C GLY A 720 15.56 -23.19 11.65
N TRP A 721 16.08 -22.63 12.74
CA TRP A 721 17.33 -21.85 12.75
C TRP A 721 18.57 -22.69 12.46
N ASP A 722 18.55 -23.94 12.89
CA ASP A 722 19.62 -24.92 12.76
C ASP A 722 19.21 -26.01 11.75
N ASN A 723 20.18 -26.77 11.24
CA ASN A 723 19.95 -27.85 10.25
C ASN A 723 19.31 -29.09 10.86
#